data_AF-A0A517NAS6-F1
#
_entry.id   AF-A0A517NAS6-F1
#
_cell.length_a   1.000
_cell.length_b   1.000
_cell.length_c   1.000
_cell.angle_alpha   90.00
_cell.angle_beta   90.00
_cell.angle_gamma   90.00
#
_symmetry.space_group_name_H-M   'P 1'
#
loop_
_entity.id
_entity.type
_entity.pdbx_description
1 polymer ?
#
loop_
_entity_poly.entity_id
_entity_poly.type
_entity_poly.pdbx_seq_one_letter_code
_entity_poly.pdbx_strand_id
1 'polypeptide(L)'
;MSYEKTLGLSLEPVSAHVVATGKAIDKTPVDGTKTVPPAVVCVSTTQKRLQLDQWFPASPIGSGELWPPESRVADGFSRRMPIGLLWDLARREQVWKVDTETSIDPMEAIGQAAADSVREFGSPHSVGLVIPNSLKQDQQQTLLNVLSGTGIKWRLSWLPIAAATYWIDRFIGQDIGKFLRDKQATSSSRQPVGQIHCFHLGLFGCEHSLIELIAEPDAGKKTIIPARKRTSKNKGANTSYLAGFMSDLLLEQVNNAVPGEAMPNAWRQMWATPWIKRKLANWKGQPHRMDSAECPPTYDPEVITGMPQSNSTMVDCQGIAWPTIALRDAKQWIEGILQQTARENRQIDGAIVTGELASIRIGGKTLGELFVGRHVSPSQICVAGHTGPDDLLATGAAEQCRRIDNGEPSFLTKLPLLRTVISRTGEPEWISLLSEDDAYVMGGKRWARSEPVTGLSIPSGKVLTLAIDHEDLEKVRESQIAIPSSYKPNQRAELHVAITPGQGNARVELRTTGMARTRHPVVADLSHMAKYENVDGKTLDAKEYLADYPRLAPSLLPRLSNLNKWIKVKSEARILLNSLPSTWTANLIGEVRTSLREKYNSAQNNNAEQGRNTTAIGSNGRPPDDDMDTLRKIVDGCLTVIHRPNVDNFLRETALRCIAYTSFTSPELESFIDKRLVTGSLSDDAELRVVGNCLRSPETIARFLENCDRHRNSIELNPHQTRAIAELTSYRAEALRYVSETTASNIFRSVTRAFENSNSYGGIDFRYRTMSVAFMLRRRIFDESFVPNDSDAAIRVKEKCIHVLDGIHSQRINVMGGSVNLPAVMRQLIKYIDRKGRGPFLWSA
;
A
#
# COMPACT_ATOMS: atom_id res chain seq x y z
N MET A 1 3.40 -31.52 -38.97
CA MET A 1 3.46 -30.96 -37.61
C MET A 1 2.49 -31.75 -36.74
N SER A 2 2.98 -32.58 -35.82
CA SER A 2 2.14 -33.19 -34.80
C SER A 2 1.60 -32.09 -33.90
N TYR A 3 0.29 -31.89 -33.86
CA TYR A 3 -0.33 -31.03 -32.85
C TYR A 3 0.01 -31.61 -31.47
N GLU A 4 0.85 -30.92 -30.71
CA GLU A 4 1.09 -31.25 -29.31
C GLU A 4 -0.23 -31.09 -28.54
N LYS A 5 -0.63 -32.13 -27.80
CA LYS A 5 -1.89 -32.13 -27.06
C LYS A 5 -1.73 -31.31 -25.77
N THR A 6 -2.38 -30.14 -25.71
CA THR A 6 -2.56 -29.34 -24.49
C THR A 6 -3.91 -29.64 -23.86
N LEU A 7 -3.93 -29.75 -22.53
CA LEU A 7 -5.12 -30.07 -21.73
C LEU A 7 -5.41 -28.97 -20.70
N GLY A 8 -6.67 -28.58 -20.57
CA GLY A 8 -7.15 -27.74 -19.47
C GLY A 8 -7.94 -28.57 -18.46
N LEU A 9 -7.67 -28.37 -17.17
CA LEU A 9 -8.37 -29.01 -16.06
C LEU A 9 -8.96 -27.98 -15.11
N SER A 10 -10.26 -28.12 -14.85
CA SER A 10 -10.97 -27.49 -13.74
C SER A 10 -11.44 -28.58 -12.78
N LEU A 11 -11.16 -28.43 -11.47
CA LEU A 11 -11.55 -29.40 -10.43
C LEU A 11 -12.75 -28.92 -9.60
N GLU A 12 -13.62 -28.09 -10.18
CA GLU A 12 -14.82 -27.56 -9.50
C GLU A 12 -15.89 -28.66 -9.28
N PRO A 13 -16.62 -28.64 -8.13
CA PRO A 13 -17.40 -29.76 -7.61
C PRO A 13 -18.65 -30.23 -8.38
N VAL A 14 -18.83 -29.90 -9.66
CA VAL A 14 -19.98 -30.43 -10.44
C VAL A 14 -19.63 -31.03 -11.79
N SER A 15 -18.45 -30.77 -12.36
CA SER A 15 -18.10 -31.34 -13.67
C SER A 15 -16.61 -31.17 -13.95
N ALA A 16 -15.82 -32.20 -13.62
CA ALA A 16 -14.47 -32.33 -14.15
C ALA A 16 -14.55 -32.69 -15.64
N HIS A 17 -14.83 -31.70 -16.50
CA HIS A 17 -14.78 -31.90 -17.95
C HIS A 17 -13.38 -31.56 -18.45
N VAL A 18 -12.58 -32.61 -18.54
CA VAL A 18 -11.22 -32.54 -19.07
C VAL A 18 -11.26 -32.27 -20.59
N VAL A 19 -10.79 -31.09 -21.02
CA VAL A 19 -10.78 -30.71 -22.45
C VAL A 19 -9.44 -31.05 -23.10
N ALA A 20 -9.38 -32.18 -23.80
CA ALA A 20 -8.25 -32.56 -24.68
C ALA A 20 -8.56 -32.14 -26.12
N THR A 21 -7.66 -31.34 -26.70
CA THR A 21 -7.61 -30.90 -28.12
C THR A 21 -8.70 -31.47 -29.04
N GLY A 22 -9.77 -30.71 -29.25
CA GLY A 22 -10.60 -30.79 -30.46
C GLY A 22 -11.85 -31.69 -30.45
N LYS A 23 -12.13 -32.48 -29.42
CA LYS A 23 -13.43 -33.17 -29.26
C LYS A 23 -13.76 -33.34 -27.78
N ALA A 24 -14.96 -32.94 -27.37
CA ALA A 24 -15.56 -33.44 -26.14
C ALA A 24 -15.59 -34.98 -26.23
N ILE A 25 -14.93 -35.66 -25.31
CA ILE A 25 -15.16 -37.09 -25.14
C ILE A 25 -16.50 -37.17 -24.42
N ASP A 26 -17.58 -37.29 -25.19
CA ASP A 26 -18.90 -37.64 -24.69
C ASP A 26 -18.85 -39.09 -24.21
N LYS A 27 -18.25 -39.30 -23.03
CA LYS A 27 -18.64 -40.43 -22.18
C LYS A 27 -19.93 -40.00 -21.50
N THR A 28 -21.00 -39.91 -22.29
CA THR A 28 -22.34 -40.01 -21.75
C THR A 28 -22.33 -41.26 -20.88
N PRO A 29 -22.66 -41.17 -19.58
CA PRO A 29 -22.60 -42.33 -18.70
C PRO A 29 -23.42 -43.44 -19.35
N VAL A 30 -22.78 -44.59 -19.57
CA VAL A 30 -23.51 -45.80 -19.96
C VAL A 30 -24.52 -46.06 -18.83
N ASP A 31 -25.80 -45.99 -19.16
CA ASP A 31 -26.96 -46.25 -18.29
C ASP A 31 -27.06 -45.45 -16.99
N GLY A 32 -27.69 -44.26 -17.02
CA GLY A 32 -28.40 -43.69 -15.86
C GLY A 32 -27.59 -43.47 -14.57
N THR A 33 -26.28 -43.61 -14.61
CA THR A 33 -25.39 -43.52 -13.45
C THR A 33 -25.25 -42.05 -13.05
N LYS A 34 -25.78 -41.72 -11.86
CA LYS A 34 -25.76 -40.36 -11.30
C LYS A 34 -24.31 -39.94 -11.08
N THR A 35 -23.88 -38.81 -11.66
CA THR A 35 -22.55 -38.25 -11.38
C THR A 35 -22.44 -37.89 -9.90
N VAL A 36 -21.38 -38.35 -9.26
CA VAL A 36 -21.06 -38.03 -7.87
C VAL A 36 -20.13 -36.81 -7.85
N PRO A 37 -20.29 -35.84 -6.93
CA PRO A 37 -19.35 -34.74 -6.80
C PRO A 37 -17.91 -35.26 -6.62
N PRO A 38 -16.93 -34.71 -7.37
CA PRO A 38 -15.56 -35.20 -7.36
C PRO A 38 -14.94 -35.04 -5.96
N ALA A 39 -14.31 -36.11 -5.49
CA ALA A 39 -13.69 -36.19 -4.17
C ALA A 39 -12.32 -36.90 -4.23
N VAL A 40 -11.53 -36.74 -3.18
CA VAL A 40 -10.30 -37.49 -2.94
C VAL A 40 -10.54 -38.46 -1.80
N VAL A 41 -10.14 -39.71 -1.96
CA VAL A 41 -10.27 -40.75 -0.93
C VAL A 41 -8.90 -41.13 -0.39
N CYS A 42 -8.75 -41.17 0.93
CA CYS A 42 -7.60 -41.75 1.61
C CYS A 42 -7.80 -43.27 1.73
N VAL A 43 -7.16 -44.02 0.83
CA VAL A 43 -7.29 -45.48 0.70
C VAL A 43 -6.55 -46.21 1.83
N SER A 44 -5.50 -45.59 2.40
CA SER A 44 -4.74 -46.12 3.52
C SER A 44 -4.20 -45.00 4.39
N THR A 45 -4.46 -45.07 5.70
CA THR A 45 -3.97 -44.09 6.70
C THR A 45 -2.48 -44.26 6.98
N THR A 46 -1.97 -45.49 6.99
CA THR A 46 -0.54 -45.79 7.24
C THR A 46 0.37 -45.35 6.10
N GLN A 47 -0.14 -45.32 4.86
CA GLN A 47 0.62 -44.93 3.66
C GLN A 47 0.17 -43.59 3.05
N LYS A 48 -0.85 -42.93 3.63
CA LYS A 48 -1.52 -41.73 3.07
C LYS A 48 -1.78 -41.83 1.57
N ARG A 49 -2.23 -43.00 1.09
CA ARG A 49 -2.47 -43.21 -0.34
C ARG A 49 -3.76 -42.53 -0.74
N LEU A 50 -3.66 -41.44 -1.51
CA LEU A 50 -4.81 -40.66 -1.99
C LEU A 50 -5.20 -41.11 -3.39
N GLN A 51 -6.50 -41.09 -3.68
CA GLN A 51 -7.05 -41.46 -4.99
C GLN A 51 -8.25 -40.57 -5.34
N LEU A 52 -8.36 -40.15 -6.60
CA LEU A 52 -9.56 -39.48 -7.12
C LEU A 52 -10.78 -40.43 -7.15
N ASP A 53 -11.93 -39.95 -6.68
CA ASP A 53 -13.22 -40.65 -6.66
C ASP A 53 -14.29 -39.77 -7.34
N GLN A 54 -14.62 -40.11 -8.59
CA GLN A 54 -15.48 -39.30 -9.46
C GLN A 54 -16.57 -40.10 -10.21
N TRP A 55 -16.62 -41.43 -10.04
CA TRP A 55 -17.51 -42.32 -10.78
C TRP A 55 -18.59 -42.92 -9.86
N PHE A 56 -19.74 -43.31 -10.42
CA PHE A 56 -20.76 -44.05 -9.70
C PHE A 56 -20.70 -45.55 -10.05
N PRO A 57 -20.84 -46.45 -9.06
CA PRO A 57 -20.85 -46.17 -7.64
C PRO A 57 -19.49 -45.61 -7.19
N ALA A 58 -19.51 -44.64 -6.26
CA ALA A 58 -18.30 -44.12 -5.65
C ALA A 58 -17.50 -45.27 -5.04
N SER A 59 -16.18 -45.10 -4.90
CA SER A 59 -15.32 -46.09 -4.23
C SER A 59 -16.00 -46.63 -2.96
N PRO A 60 -16.00 -47.95 -2.70
CA PRO A 60 -16.60 -48.53 -1.48
C PRO A 60 -16.05 -47.91 -0.19
N ILE A 61 -14.84 -47.34 -0.26
CA ILE A 61 -14.14 -46.66 0.84
C ILE A 61 -14.66 -45.21 1.05
N GLY A 62 -15.42 -44.65 0.10
CA GLY A 62 -15.90 -43.26 0.08
C GLY A 62 -17.40 -43.03 -0.16
N SER A 63 -18.21 -44.03 -0.50
CA SER A 63 -19.62 -43.81 -0.86
C SER A 63 -20.52 -43.33 0.29
N GLY A 64 -20.12 -43.56 1.55
CA GLY A 64 -20.99 -43.29 2.71
C GLY A 64 -22.27 -44.12 2.70
N GLU A 65 -22.36 -45.14 1.86
CA GLU A 65 -23.43 -46.13 1.93
C GLU A 65 -23.17 -47.10 3.09
N LEU A 66 -24.25 -47.56 3.72
CA LEU A 66 -24.16 -48.65 4.68
C LEU A 66 -23.66 -49.86 3.88
N TRP A 67 -22.40 -50.26 4.12
CA TRP A 67 -21.71 -51.45 3.62
C TRP A 67 -20.68 -51.20 2.47
N PRO A 68 -19.42 -51.66 2.59
CA PRO A 68 -18.91 -52.54 3.64
C PRO A 68 -18.31 -51.80 4.87
N PRO A 69 -18.10 -52.52 5.99
CA PRO A 69 -17.74 -51.98 7.31
C PRO A 69 -16.41 -51.22 7.39
N GLU A 70 -15.55 -51.27 6.36
CA GLU A 70 -14.22 -50.65 6.39
C GLU A 70 -14.25 -49.12 6.17
N SER A 71 -15.41 -48.57 5.85
CA SER A 71 -15.68 -47.12 5.73
C SER A 71 -15.93 -46.43 7.07
N ARG A 72 -16.15 -47.19 8.17
CA ARG A 72 -16.13 -46.65 9.53
C ARG A 72 -14.68 -46.42 9.94
N VAL A 73 -14.26 -45.16 10.01
CA VAL A 73 -13.16 -44.81 10.92
C VAL A 73 -13.78 -44.73 12.32
N ALA A 74 -13.15 -45.36 13.32
CA ALA A 74 -13.52 -45.14 14.71
C ALA A 74 -13.55 -43.62 14.98
N ASP A 75 -14.52 -43.15 15.76
CA ASP A 75 -14.60 -41.77 16.27
C ASP A 75 -14.91 -40.64 15.27
N GLY A 76 -15.72 -40.88 14.23
CA GLY A 76 -16.41 -39.80 13.51
C GLY A 76 -15.64 -39.10 12.40
N PHE A 77 -14.51 -39.63 11.92
CA PHE A 77 -13.74 -39.04 10.81
C PHE A 77 -14.16 -39.58 9.42
N SER A 78 -13.87 -38.83 8.34
CA SER A 78 -14.16 -39.22 6.96
C SER A 78 -12.88 -39.37 6.13
N ARG A 79 -12.76 -40.48 5.38
CA ARG A 79 -11.67 -40.71 4.42
C ARG A 79 -11.93 -40.09 3.05
N ARG A 80 -13.15 -39.62 2.78
CA ARG A 80 -13.52 -38.97 1.52
C ARG A 80 -13.60 -37.46 1.70
N MET A 81 -12.90 -36.75 0.81
CA MET A 81 -12.66 -35.31 0.86
C MET A 81 -13.21 -34.67 -0.43
N PRO A 82 -14.36 -33.98 -0.39
CA PRO A 82 -14.86 -33.24 -1.56
C PRO A 82 -13.85 -32.17 -2.00
N ILE A 83 -13.56 -32.08 -3.30
CA ILE A 83 -12.51 -31.17 -3.79
C ILE A 83 -12.85 -29.69 -3.49
N GLY A 84 -14.11 -29.29 -3.63
CA GLY A 84 -14.56 -27.93 -3.29
C GLY A 84 -14.28 -27.56 -1.83
N LEU A 85 -14.39 -28.53 -0.91
CA LEU A 85 -14.07 -28.33 0.50
C LEU A 85 -12.57 -28.30 0.77
N LEU A 86 -11.77 -29.10 0.05
CA LEU A 86 -10.32 -29.02 0.13
C LEU A 86 -9.79 -27.62 -0.25
N TRP A 87 -10.39 -26.98 -1.24
CA TRP A 87 -10.08 -25.58 -1.57
C TRP A 87 -10.44 -24.61 -0.44
N ASP A 88 -11.59 -24.81 0.22
CA ASP A 88 -12.00 -23.99 1.38
C ASP A 88 -11.07 -24.20 2.58
N LEU A 89 -10.68 -25.44 2.88
CA LEU A 89 -9.73 -25.77 3.94
C LEU A 89 -8.34 -25.18 3.66
N ALA A 90 -7.87 -25.27 2.40
CA ALA A 90 -6.64 -24.60 2.00
C ALA A 90 -6.73 -23.08 2.25
N ARG A 91 -7.85 -22.46 1.90
CA ARG A 91 -8.07 -21.02 2.14
C ARG A 91 -8.05 -20.67 3.63
N ARG A 92 -8.57 -21.56 4.48
CA ARG A 92 -8.61 -21.45 5.95
C ARG A 92 -7.30 -21.90 6.63
N GLU A 93 -6.32 -22.37 5.86
CA GLU A 93 -5.06 -22.95 6.37
C GLU A 93 -5.30 -24.11 7.34
N GLN A 94 -6.32 -24.91 7.06
CA GLN A 94 -6.69 -26.08 7.84
C GLN A 94 -6.32 -27.36 7.10
N VAL A 95 -5.97 -28.39 7.86
CA VAL A 95 -5.71 -29.74 7.34
C VAL A 95 -6.98 -30.58 7.45
N TRP A 96 -7.11 -31.56 6.56
CA TRP A 96 -8.17 -32.56 6.69
C TRP A 96 -7.73 -33.65 7.67
N LYS A 97 -8.47 -33.85 8.76
CA LYS A 97 -8.21 -34.95 9.70
C LYS A 97 -8.93 -36.21 9.25
N VAL A 98 -8.16 -37.26 8.95
CA VAL A 98 -8.67 -38.58 8.56
C VAL A 98 -8.91 -39.46 9.78
N ASP A 99 -8.11 -39.26 10.83
CA ASP A 99 -8.24 -39.85 12.16
C ASP A 99 -7.47 -38.98 13.18
N THR A 100 -7.29 -39.47 14.41
CA THR A 100 -6.57 -38.77 15.49
C THR A 100 -5.08 -38.56 15.22
N GLU A 101 -4.46 -39.41 14.41
CA GLU A 101 -3.02 -39.43 14.15
C GLU A 101 -2.68 -38.95 12.73
N THR A 102 -3.66 -38.96 11.83
CA THR A 102 -3.48 -38.75 10.40
C THR A 102 -4.20 -37.50 9.93
N SER A 103 -3.41 -36.52 9.50
CA SER A 103 -3.89 -35.36 8.73
C SER A 103 -3.36 -35.36 7.31
N ILE A 104 -4.17 -34.87 6.39
CA ILE A 104 -3.84 -34.68 4.98
C ILE A 104 -3.83 -33.18 4.69
N ASP A 105 -2.75 -32.73 4.03
CA ASP A 105 -2.69 -31.38 3.49
C ASP A 105 -3.64 -31.25 2.27
N PRO A 106 -4.50 -30.23 2.21
CA PRO A 106 -5.44 -30.10 1.10
C PRO A 106 -4.78 -29.96 -0.28
N MET A 107 -3.59 -29.35 -0.37
CA MET A 107 -2.86 -29.21 -1.63
C MET A 107 -2.28 -30.54 -2.09
N GLU A 108 -1.84 -31.40 -1.16
CA GLU A 108 -1.45 -32.78 -1.48
C GLU A 108 -2.63 -33.57 -2.06
N ALA A 109 -3.80 -33.48 -1.41
CA ALA A 109 -5.01 -34.15 -1.88
C ALA A 109 -5.45 -33.65 -3.26
N ILE A 110 -5.54 -32.34 -3.46
CA ILE A 110 -5.91 -31.73 -4.75
C ILE A 110 -4.89 -32.08 -5.84
N GLY A 111 -3.60 -32.03 -5.53
CA GLY A 111 -2.54 -32.39 -6.47
C GLY A 111 -2.62 -33.85 -6.91
N GLN A 112 -2.86 -34.76 -5.96
CA GLN A 112 -3.03 -36.17 -6.29
C GLN A 112 -4.30 -36.40 -7.12
N ALA A 113 -5.39 -35.70 -6.80
CA ALA A 113 -6.64 -35.75 -7.57
C ALA A 113 -6.40 -35.37 -9.04
N ALA A 114 -5.71 -34.24 -9.26
CA ALA A 114 -5.38 -33.76 -10.61
C ALA A 114 -4.46 -34.73 -11.35
N ALA A 115 -3.43 -35.26 -10.67
CA ALA A 115 -2.51 -36.24 -11.22
C ALA A 115 -3.23 -37.51 -11.68
N ASP A 116 -4.15 -38.03 -10.86
CA ASP A 116 -4.98 -39.18 -11.19
C ASP A 116 -5.93 -38.88 -12.35
N SER A 117 -6.55 -37.70 -12.38
CA SER A 117 -7.38 -37.28 -13.52
C SER A 117 -6.59 -37.38 -14.82
N VAL A 118 -5.36 -36.84 -14.90
CA VAL A 118 -4.60 -36.83 -16.16
C VAL A 118 -4.15 -38.23 -16.59
N ARG A 119 -3.78 -39.11 -15.66
CA ARG A 119 -3.37 -40.49 -15.98
C ARG A 119 -4.43 -41.22 -16.81
N GLU A 120 -5.70 -40.92 -16.60
CA GLU A 120 -6.82 -41.51 -17.34
C GLU A 120 -6.93 -41.01 -18.80
N PHE A 121 -6.35 -39.84 -19.14
CA PHE A 121 -6.46 -39.21 -20.47
C PHE A 121 -5.19 -39.33 -21.34
N GLY A 122 -4.20 -40.10 -20.88
CA GLY A 122 -2.91 -40.30 -21.56
C GLY A 122 -1.80 -39.40 -21.02
N SER A 123 -0.70 -39.27 -21.77
CA SER A 123 0.47 -38.46 -21.38
C SER A 123 0.53 -37.15 -22.18
N PRO A 124 -0.30 -36.14 -21.85
CA PRO A 124 -0.21 -34.84 -22.51
C PRO A 124 1.15 -34.19 -22.24
N HIS A 125 1.61 -33.36 -23.19
CA HIS A 125 2.87 -32.64 -23.02
C HIS A 125 2.76 -31.58 -21.92
N SER A 126 1.63 -30.85 -21.90
CA SER A 126 1.36 -29.79 -20.93
C SER A 126 -0.09 -29.79 -20.45
N VAL A 127 -0.28 -29.45 -19.17
CA VAL A 127 -1.59 -29.39 -18.50
C VAL A 127 -1.73 -28.09 -17.72
N GLY A 128 -2.83 -27.38 -17.96
CA GLY A 128 -3.23 -26.21 -17.19
C GLY A 128 -4.20 -26.58 -16.08
N LEU A 129 -3.84 -26.34 -14.82
CA LEU A 129 -4.70 -26.52 -13.66
C LEU A 129 -5.23 -25.17 -13.19
N VAL A 130 -6.56 -25.01 -13.19
CA VAL A 130 -7.20 -23.79 -12.70
C VAL A 130 -7.15 -23.75 -11.16
N ILE A 131 -6.67 -22.64 -10.61
CA ILE A 131 -6.52 -22.41 -9.17
C ILE A 131 -7.28 -21.15 -8.72
N PRO A 132 -7.78 -21.11 -7.47
CA PRO A 132 -8.40 -19.90 -6.91
C PRO A 132 -7.46 -18.69 -6.92
N ASN A 133 -8.01 -17.48 -7.01
CA ASN A 133 -7.21 -16.25 -7.01
C ASN A 133 -6.53 -15.99 -5.65
N SER A 134 -7.08 -16.60 -4.60
CA SER A 134 -6.66 -16.50 -3.20
C SER A 134 -5.48 -17.41 -2.81
N LEU A 135 -5.06 -18.34 -3.68
CA LEU A 135 -4.07 -19.36 -3.36
C LEU A 135 -2.68 -18.76 -3.09
N LYS A 136 -2.08 -19.09 -1.94
CA LYS A 136 -0.76 -18.57 -1.51
C LYS A 136 0.39 -19.25 -2.25
N GLN A 137 1.59 -18.66 -2.19
CA GLN A 137 2.76 -19.14 -2.93
C GLN A 137 3.26 -20.51 -2.44
N ASP A 138 3.32 -20.69 -1.13
CA ASP A 138 3.66 -21.96 -0.49
C ASP A 138 2.69 -23.07 -0.91
N GLN A 139 1.39 -22.79 -0.90
CA GLN A 139 0.35 -23.71 -1.37
C GLN A 139 0.51 -24.07 -2.85
N GLN A 140 0.78 -23.08 -3.71
CA GLN A 140 1.10 -23.32 -5.13
C GLN A 140 2.33 -24.21 -5.29
N GLN A 141 3.37 -24.03 -4.47
CA GLN A 141 4.57 -24.85 -4.52
C GLN A 141 4.31 -26.28 -4.03
N THR A 142 3.56 -26.47 -2.94
CA THR A 142 3.14 -27.80 -2.47
C THR A 142 2.38 -28.54 -3.57
N LEU A 143 1.43 -27.86 -4.21
CA LEU A 143 0.68 -28.41 -5.34
C LEU A 143 1.60 -28.81 -6.50
N LEU A 144 2.51 -27.93 -6.93
CA LEU A 144 3.47 -28.23 -7.99
C LEU A 144 4.43 -29.36 -7.64
N ASN A 145 4.84 -29.50 -6.38
CA ASN A 145 5.70 -30.59 -5.93
C ASN A 145 4.99 -31.94 -6.11
N VAL A 146 3.72 -32.04 -5.72
CA VAL A 146 2.90 -33.25 -5.89
C VAL A 146 2.75 -33.58 -7.38
N LEU A 147 2.43 -32.56 -8.19
CA LEU A 147 2.21 -32.71 -9.62
C LEU A 147 3.49 -33.05 -10.42
N SER A 148 4.66 -32.61 -9.95
CA SER A 148 5.94 -32.88 -10.61
C SER A 148 6.27 -34.38 -10.71
N GLY A 149 5.74 -35.19 -9.81
CA GLY A 149 5.90 -36.64 -9.80
C GLY A 149 5.24 -37.37 -10.98
N THR A 150 4.41 -36.70 -11.78
CA THR A 150 3.75 -37.32 -12.94
C THR A 150 4.59 -37.30 -14.22
N GLY A 151 5.70 -36.55 -14.25
CA GLY A 151 6.50 -36.33 -15.46
C GLY A 151 5.83 -35.42 -16.50
N ILE A 152 4.73 -34.75 -16.15
CA ILE A 152 3.96 -33.86 -17.03
C ILE A 152 4.32 -32.40 -16.72
N LYS A 153 4.33 -31.54 -17.74
CA LYS A 153 4.56 -30.11 -17.56
C LYS A 153 3.27 -29.42 -17.08
N TRP A 154 3.14 -29.30 -15.76
CA TRP A 154 2.01 -28.63 -15.14
C TRP A 154 2.17 -27.11 -15.13
N ARG A 155 1.06 -26.40 -15.36
CA ARG A 155 0.95 -24.95 -15.26
C ARG A 155 -0.25 -24.58 -14.42
N LEU A 156 -0.06 -23.68 -13.47
CA LEU A 156 -1.17 -23.15 -12.68
C LEU A 156 -1.77 -21.94 -13.40
N SER A 157 -3.09 -21.92 -13.55
CA SER A 157 -3.85 -20.83 -14.14
C SER A 157 -4.78 -20.24 -13.09
N TRP A 158 -4.63 -18.96 -12.75
CA TRP A 158 -5.62 -18.35 -11.85
C TRP A 158 -6.99 -18.31 -12.53
N LEU A 159 -8.03 -18.69 -11.79
CA LEU A 159 -9.42 -18.68 -12.22
C LEU A 159 -9.82 -17.42 -13.01
N PRO A 160 -9.61 -16.19 -12.51
CA PRO A 160 -10.00 -15.00 -13.26
C PRO A 160 -9.19 -14.80 -14.55
N ILE A 161 -7.97 -15.34 -14.63
CA ILE A 161 -7.16 -15.29 -15.85
C ILE A 161 -7.63 -16.32 -16.87
N ALA A 162 -7.91 -17.56 -16.46
CA ALA A 162 -8.53 -18.55 -17.33
C ALA A 162 -9.85 -18.02 -17.90
N ALA A 163 -10.72 -17.48 -17.03
CA ALA A 163 -11.99 -16.87 -17.44
C ALA A 163 -11.78 -15.69 -18.42
N ALA A 164 -10.87 -14.77 -18.12
CA ALA A 164 -10.57 -13.64 -18.99
C ALA A 164 -10.00 -14.07 -20.34
N THR A 165 -9.09 -15.05 -20.37
CA THR A 165 -8.52 -15.59 -21.61
C THR A 165 -9.60 -16.16 -22.51
N TYR A 166 -10.55 -16.92 -21.95
CA TYR A 166 -11.71 -17.42 -22.70
C TYR A 166 -12.57 -16.27 -23.27
N TRP A 167 -12.88 -15.27 -22.43
CA TRP A 167 -13.70 -14.12 -22.84
C TRP A 167 -13.04 -13.33 -23.99
N ILE A 168 -11.73 -13.09 -23.90
CA ILE A 168 -10.94 -12.40 -24.92
C ILE A 168 -10.99 -13.18 -26.24
N ASP A 169 -10.72 -14.48 -26.22
CA ASP A 169 -10.70 -15.31 -27.42
C ASP A 169 -12.08 -15.30 -28.11
N ARG A 170 -13.15 -15.41 -27.33
CA ARG A 170 -14.52 -15.41 -27.83
C ARG A 170 -14.95 -14.09 -28.47
N PHE A 171 -14.76 -12.97 -27.78
CA PHE A 171 -15.36 -11.69 -28.19
C PHE A 171 -14.39 -10.76 -28.92
N ILE A 172 -13.11 -10.81 -28.59
CA ILE A 172 -12.09 -9.98 -29.22
C ILE A 172 -11.40 -10.77 -30.34
N GLY A 173 -11.19 -12.07 -30.17
CA GLY A 173 -10.48 -12.91 -31.14
C GLY A 173 -11.08 -12.89 -32.55
N GLN A 174 -12.39 -12.60 -32.67
CA GLN A 174 -13.08 -12.49 -33.96
C GLN A 174 -12.71 -11.22 -34.76
N ASP A 175 -12.47 -10.09 -34.08
CA ASP A 175 -12.07 -8.83 -34.72
C ASP A 175 -11.33 -7.90 -33.73
N ILE A 176 -10.10 -8.28 -33.37
CA ILE A 176 -9.23 -7.50 -32.49
C ILE A 176 -8.95 -6.09 -33.05
N GLY A 177 -8.96 -5.94 -34.38
CA GLY A 177 -8.74 -4.68 -35.05
C GLY A 177 -9.85 -3.68 -34.76
N LYS A 178 -11.11 -4.11 -34.81
CA LYS A 178 -12.26 -3.29 -34.45
C LYS A 178 -12.22 -2.89 -32.98
N PHE A 179 -12.00 -3.84 -32.06
CA PHE A 179 -11.91 -3.55 -30.63
C PHE A 179 -10.86 -2.45 -30.33
N LEU A 180 -9.67 -2.56 -30.92
CA LEU A 180 -8.61 -1.56 -30.72
C LEU A 180 -8.90 -0.20 -31.35
N ARG A 181 -9.55 -0.16 -32.52
CA ARG A 181 -9.98 1.10 -33.17
C ARG A 181 -11.02 1.83 -32.34
N ASP A 182 -12.02 1.09 -31.83
CA ASP A 182 -13.09 1.66 -31.00
C ASP A 182 -12.53 2.27 -29.71
N LYS A 183 -11.41 1.74 -29.21
CA LYS A 183 -10.72 2.22 -28.01
C LYS A 183 -9.69 3.31 -28.24
N GLN A 184 -9.45 3.71 -29.50
CA GLN A 184 -8.44 4.72 -29.87
C GLN A 184 -7.05 4.44 -29.28
N ALA A 185 -6.72 3.17 -29.04
CA ALA A 185 -5.49 2.80 -28.37
C ALA A 185 -4.29 3.00 -29.33
N THR A 186 -3.34 3.85 -28.92
CA THR A 186 -2.07 3.99 -29.64
C THR A 186 -1.17 2.81 -29.32
N SER A 187 -0.54 2.24 -30.34
CA SER A 187 0.27 1.01 -30.24
C SER A 187 1.56 1.16 -29.40
N SER A 188 1.83 2.30 -28.78
CA SER A 188 3.14 2.62 -28.21
C SER A 188 3.25 2.44 -26.70
N SER A 189 2.18 2.14 -25.98
CA SER A 189 2.23 2.01 -24.50
C SER A 189 1.40 0.84 -23.98
N ARG A 190 1.89 0.15 -22.94
CA ARG A 190 1.17 -0.91 -22.20
C ARG A 190 0.08 -0.30 -21.30
N GLN A 191 -0.78 0.53 -21.88
CA GLN A 191 -1.92 1.11 -21.18
C GLN A 191 -3.13 0.16 -21.28
N PRO A 192 -4.01 0.14 -20.26
CA PRO A 192 -5.27 -0.57 -20.35
C PRO A 192 -6.13 -0.04 -21.50
N VAL A 193 -6.54 -0.95 -22.39
CA VAL A 193 -7.46 -0.65 -23.50
C VAL A 193 -8.90 -1.05 -23.16
N GLY A 194 -9.09 -1.80 -22.09
CA GLY A 194 -10.40 -2.21 -21.61
C GLY A 194 -10.36 -2.89 -20.26
N GLN A 195 -11.52 -3.21 -19.72
CA GLN A 195 -11.67 -3.88 -18.44
C GLN A 195 -12.86 -4.83 -18.45
N ILE A 196 -12.71 -5.99 -17.80
CA ILE A 196 -13.80 -6.95 -17.63
C ILE A 196 -13.93 -7.40 -16.18
N HIS A 197 -15.16 -7.69 -15.77
CA HIS A 197 -15.41 -8.34 -14.50
C HIS A 197 -15.32 -9.86 -14.64
N CYS A 198 -14.52 -10.49 -13.79
CA CYS A 198 -14.50 -11.95 -13.62
C CYS A 198 -15.13 -12.28 -12.28
N PHE A 199 -16.35 -12.82 -12.30
CA PHE A 199 -17.04 -13.34 -11.13
C PHE A 199 -16.98 -14.87 -11.11
N HIS A 200 -16.73 -15.41 -9.94
CA HIS A 200 -16.91 -16.83 -9.65
C HIS A 200 -17.96 -16.93 -8.55
N LEU A 201 -19.07 -17.63 -8.83
CA LEU A 201 -20.18 -17.86 -7.91
C LEU A 201 -20.19 -19.34 -7.52
N GLY A 202 -19.19 -19.73 -6.74
CA GLY A 202 -19.01 -21.09 -6.28
C GLY A 202 -19.85 -21.42 -5.05
N LEU A 203 -20.16 -22.70 -4.85
CA LEU A 203 -20.81 -23.15 -3.60
C LEU A 203 -19.92 -22.90 -2.37
N PHE A 204 -18.60 -22.99 -2.54
CA PHE A 204 -17.58 -22.89 -1.48
C PHE A 204 -16.98 -21.50 -1.32
N GLY A 205 -17.43 -20.54 -2.12
CA GLY A 205 -16.98 -19.15 -2.06
C GLY A 205 -17.29 -18.41 -3.35
N CYS A 206 -17.47 -17.10 -3.22
CA CYS A 206 -17.53 -16.21 -4.38
C CYS A 206 -16.21 -15.45 -4.51
N GLU A 207 -15.67 -15.39 -5.71
CA GLU A 207 -14.48 -14.58 -5.99
C GLU A 207 -14.82 -13.52 -7.05
N HIS A 208 -14.18 -12.36 -6.94
CA HIS A 208 -14.25 -11.31 -7.93
C HIS A 208 -12.85 -10.83 -8.28
N SER A 209 -12.63 -10.55 -9.56
CA SER A 209 -11.46 -9.83 -10.04
C SER A 209 -11.87 -8.88 -11.16
N LEU A 210 -11.37 -7.65 -11.09
CA LEU A 210 -11.39 -6.74 -12.23
C LEU A 210 -10.11 -6.99 -13.04
N ILE A 211 -10.27 -7.46 -14.28
CA ILE A 211 -9.15 -7.75 -15.17
C ILE A 211 -9.01 -6.61 -16.17
N GLU A 212 -7.83 -6.01 -16.21
CA GLU A 212 -7.47 -5.02 -17.22
C GLU A 212 -7.03 -5.74 -18.50
N LEU A 213 -7.43 -5.21 -19.65
CA LEU A 213 -7.06 -5.72 -20.96
C LEU A 213 -5.94 -4.84 -21.50
N ILE A 214 -4.77 -5.42 -21.73
CA ILE A 214 -3.61 -4.69 -22.24
C ILE A 214 -3.39 -5.08 -23.70
N ALA A 215 -3.25 -4.09 -24.57
CA ALA A 215 -2.80 -4.32 -25.94
C ALA A 215 -1.28 -4.47 -25.94
N GLU A 216 -0.76 -5.60 -26.40
CA GLU A 216 0.69 -5.76 -26.58
C GLU A 216 1.05 -5.53 -28.05
N PRO A 217 1.92 -4.53 -28.33
CA PRO A 217 2.44 -4.28 -29.66
C PRO A 217 3.62 -5.22 -29.92
N ASP A 218 3.35 -6.52 -30.11
CA ASP A 218 4.40 -7.43 -30.55
C ASP A 218 4.55 -7.39 -32.09
N ALA A 219 5.74 -7.76 -32.57
CA ALA A 219 6.27 -7.62 -33.93
C ALA A 219 5.45 -8.35 -35.03
N GLY A 220 4.22 -7.92 -35.27
CA GLY A 220 3.36 -8.34 -36.38
C GLY A 220 1.97 -8.86 -35.99
N LYS A 221 1.70 -9.17 -34.72
CA LYS A 221 0.40 -9.68 -34.26
C LYS A 221 -0.11 -8.85 -33.09
N LYS A 222 -1.18 -8.08 -33.32
CA LYS A 222 -1.90 -7.39 -32.25
C LYS A 222 -2.52 -8.46 -31.34
N THR A 223 -2.21 -8.42 -30.06
CA THR A 223 -2.79 -9.33 -29.06
C THR A 223 -3.33 -8.53 -27.87
N ILE A 224 -4.44 -9.01 -27.30
CA ILE A 224 -4.96 -8.54 -26.02
C ILE A 224 -4.58 -9.56 -24.95
N ILE A 225 -4.01 -9.07 -23.87
CA ILE A 225 -3.53 -9.89 -22.77
C ILE A 225 -4.26 -9.48 -21.50
N PRO A 226 -4.82 -10.43 -20.74
CA PRO A 226 -5.42 -10.13 -19.45
C PRO A 226 -4.32 -9.77 -18.45
N ALA A 227 -4.46 -8.63 -17.79
CA ALA A 227 -3.61 -8.18 -16.69
C ALA A 227 -4.30 -8.42 -15.34
N ARG A 228 -3.68 -9.30 -14.55
CA ARG A 228 -4.11 -9.57 -13.18
C ARG A 228 -3.61 -8.46 -12.26
N LYS A 229 -4.52 -7.78 -11.56
CA LYS A 229 -4.18 -7.06 -10.33
C LYS A 229 -4.37 -8.00 -9.15
N ARG A 230 -3.38 -8.07 -8.25
CA ARG A 230 -3.57 -8.79 -6.98
C ARG A 230 -4.62 -8.04 -6.17
N THR A 231 -5.61 -8.76 -5.65
CA THR A 231 -6.62 -8.17 -4.80
C THR A 231 -5.98 -7.84 -3.46
N SER A 232 -5.75 -6.55 -3.20
CA SER A 232 -5.26 -6.06 -1.91
C SER A 232 -6.33 -6.39 -0.87
N LYS A 233 -6.14 -7.47 -0.12
CA LYS A 233 -7.05 -8.03 0.90
C LYS A 233 -8.48 -7.53 0.72
N ASN A 234 -9.25 -8.13 -0.19
CA ASN A 234 -10.67 -7.88 -0.25
C ASN A 234 -11.26 -8.20 1.14
N LYS A 235 -11.48 -7.17 1.96
CA LYS A 235 -12.19 -7.25 3.24
C LYS A 235 -13.64 -7.77 3.05
N GLY A 236 -14.08 -8.00 1.80
CA GLY A 236 -15.40 -8.52 1.47
C GLY A 236 -15.46 -9.76 0.57
N ALA A 237 -14.37 -10.44 0.21
CA ALA A 237 -14.43 -11.61 -0.71
C ALA A 237 -14.33 -12.99 -0.02
N ASN A 238 -14.48 -13.04 1.31
CA ASN A 238 -14.25 -14.27 2.09
C ASN A 238 -15.49 -14.81 2.79
N THR A 239 -16.69 -14.44 2.34
CA THR A 239 -17.92 -15.04 2.84
C THR A 239 -18.17 -16.31 2.05
N SER A 240 -17.89 -17.46 2.67
CA SER A 240 -18.32 -18.76 2.20
C SER A 240 -19.85 -18.87 2.38
N TYR A 241 -20.60 -18.23 1.49
CA TYR A 241 -22.03 -17.93 1.67
C TYR A 241 -22.90 -19.17 1.90
N LEU A 242 -22.69 -20.26 1.14
CA LEU A 242 -23.49 -21.48 1.27
C LEU A 242 -22.70 -22.59 1.97
N ALA A 243 -21.60 -23.04 1.38
CA ALA A 243 -20.96 -24.27 1.86
C ALA A 243 -20.03 -24.06 3.05
N GLY A 244 -19.45 -22.86 3.25
CA GLY A 244 -18.67 -22.63 4.46
C GLY A 244 -19.52 -22.27 5.67
N PHE A 245 -20.69 -21.66 5.48
CA PHE A 245 -21.72 -21.62 6.53
C PHE A 245 -22.18 -23.05 6.90
N MET A 246 -22.45 -23.89 5.90
CA MET A 246 -22.76 -25.32 6.14
C MET A 246 -21.57 -26.06 6.77
N SER A 247 -20.33 -25.73 6.39
CA SER A 247 -19.10 -26.28 7.00
C SER A 247 -18.97 -25.85 8.45
N ASP A 248 -19.25 -24.58 8.78
CA ASP A 248 -19.19 -24.05 10.14
C ASP A 248 -20.28 -24.70 11.01
N LEU A 249 -21.50 -24.84 10.49
CA LEU A 249 -22.59 -25.55 11.15
C LEU A 249 -22.26 -27.04 11.35
N LEU A 250 -21.66 -27.69 10.34
CA LEU A 250 -21.19 -29.07 10.44
C LEU A 250 -20.08 -29.21 11.48
N LEU A 251 -19.09 -28.33 11.47
CA LEU A 251 -17.98 -28.32 12.43
C LEU A 251 -18.49 -28.07 13.85
N GLU A 252 -19.46 -27.17 14.02
CA GLU A 252 -20.13 -26.91 15.29
C GLU A 252 -20.95 -28.12 15.77
N GLN A 253 -21.70 -28.78 14.87
CA GLN A 253 -22.44 -30.01 15.18
C GLN A 253 -21.48 -31.17 15.51
N VAL A 254 -20.35 -31.28 14.81
CA VAL A 254 -19.31 -32.29 15.09
C VAL A 254 -18.67 -32.05 16.46
N ASN A 255 -18.44 -30.79 16.83
CA ASN A 255 -17.91 -30.43 18.14
C ASN A 255 -18.92 -30.63 19.28
N ASN A 256 -20.22 -30.55 18.98
CA ASN A 256 -21.30 -30.60 19.97
C ASN A 256 -22.04 -31.96 20.06
N ALA A 257 -21.89 -32.86 19.08
CA ALA A 257 -22.54 -34.16 19.08
C ALA A 257 -21.74 -35.24 19.84
N VAL A 258 -22.43 -36.29 20.31
CA VAL A 258 -21.80 -37.51 20.82
C VAL A 258 -20.88 -38.08 19.72
N PRO A 259 -19.59 -38.36 20.00
CA PRO A 259 -18.64 -38.85 19.00
C PRO A 259 -19.19 -40.09 18.27
N GLY A 260 -19.27 -40.03 16.93
CA GLY A 260 -19.43 -41.23 16.09
C GLY A 260 -20.59 -41.26 15.09
N GLU A 261 -21.73 -40.58 15.33
CA GLU A 261 -22.94 -40.77 14.49
C GLU A 261 -23.40 -39.54 13.68
N ALA A 262 -23.08 -38.31 14.10
CA ALA A 262 -23.60 -37.10 13.47
C ALA A 262 -22.90 -36.73 12.15
N MET A 263 -21.59 -36.95 12.07
CA MET A 263 -20.78 -36.46 10.94
C MET A 263 -21.12 -37.16 9.62
N PRO A 264 -21.16 -38.51 9.53
CA PRO A 264 -21.45 -39.19 8.26
C PRO A 264 -22.85 -38.89 7.72
N ASN A 265 -23.85 -38.76 8.59
CA ASN A 265 -25.24 -38.49 8.20
C ASN A 265 -25.44 -37.07 7.67
N ALA A 266 -24.83 -36.07 8.30
CA ALA A 266 -24.89 -34.70 7.83
C ALA A 266 -24.13 -34.53 6.50
N TRP A 267 -22.99 -35.22 6.32
CA TRP A 267 -22.28 -35.31 5.04
C TRP A 267 -23.11 -36.00 3.95
N ARG A 268 -23.77 -37.10 4.29
CA ARG A 268 -24.68 -37.83 3.38
C ARG A 268 -25.83 -36.93 2.93
N GLN A 269 -26.42 -36.16 3.84
CA GLN A 269 -27.52 -35.24 3.53
C GLN A 269 -27.09 -34.06 2.64
N MET A 270 -25.89 -33.52 2.82
CA MET A 270 -25.37 -32.41 2.00
C MET A 270 -25.03 -32.82 0.56
N TRP A 271 -24.47 -34.01 0.37
CA TRP A 271 -23.86 -34.40 -0.91
C TRP A 271 -24.63 -35.46 -1.69
N ALA A 272 -25.44 -36.28 -1.03
CA ALA A 272 -26.25 -37.30 -1.71
C ALA A 272 -27.51 -36.71 -2.37
N THR A 273 -27.73 -35.40 -2.30
CA THR A 273 -29.02 -34.84 -2.67
C THR A 273 -28.97 -33.87 -3.84
N PRO A 274 -29.49 -34.32 -5.00
CA PRO A 274 -29.91 -33.42 -6.09
C PRO A 274 -30.97 -32.38 -5.67
N TRP A 275 -31.42 -32.35 -4.40
CA TRP A 275 -32.45 -31.42 -3.93
C TRP A 275 -31.95 -29.98 -3.91
N ILE A 276 -30.68 -29.67 -3.62
CA ILE A 276 -30.21 -28.27 -3.63
C ILE A 276 -30.31 -27.71 -5.05
N LYS A 277 -29.78 -28.45 -6.04
CA LYS A 277 -29.91 -28.11 -7.47
C LYS A 277 -31.37 -28.06 -7.91
N ARG A 278 -32.21 -29.05 -7.51
CA ARG A 278 -33.64 -29.07 -7.84
C ARG A 278 -34.44 -27.96 -7.15
N LYS A 279 -34.17 -27.60 -5.89
CA LYS A 279 -34.81 -26.49 -5.16
C LYS A 279 -34.40 -25.16 -5.75
N LEU A 280 -33.12 -24.97 -6.08
CA LEU A 280 -32.62 -23.78 -6.77
C LEU A 280 -33.20 -23.66 -8.20
N ALA A 281 -33.29 -24.77 -8.94
CA ALA A 281 -33.88 -24.80 -10.28
C ALA A 281 -35.41 -24.63 -10.29
N ASN A 282 -36.10 -25.11 -9.25
CA ASN A 282 -37.54 -24.95 -9.05
C ASN A 282 -37.91 -23.63 -8.35
N TRP A 283 -36.93 -22.77 -8.05
CA TRP A 283 -37.18 -21.47 -7.43
C TRP A 283 -37.83 -20.52 -8.43
N LYS A 284 -39.17 -20.43 -8.41
CA LYS A 284 -39.99 -19.60 -9.33
C LYS A 284 -40.01 -18.11 -8.97
N GLY A 285 -38.88 -17.56 -8.51
CA GLY A 285 -38.74 -16.25 -7.87
C GLY A 285 -39.72 -15.15 -8.35
N GLN A 286 -40.52 -14.62 -7.43
CA GLN A 286 -41.03 -13.25 -7.54
C GLN A 286 -40.11 -12.34 -6.71
N PRO A 287 -39.29 -11.49 -7.33
CA PRO A 287 -38.24 -10.71 -6.65
C PRO A 287 -38.79 -9.62 -5.71
N HIS A 288 -40.09 -9.35 -5.70
CA HIS A 288 -40.73 -8.30 -4.88
C HIS A 288 -41.40 -8.81 -3.58
N ARG A 289 -41.32 -10.12 -3.29
CA ARG A 289 -41.91 -10.75 -2.10
C ARG A 289 -40.87 -11.58 -1.32
N MET A 290 -39.67 -11.02 -1.09
CA MET A 290 -38.61 -11.71 -0.35
C MET A 290 -38.87 -11.83 1.16
N ASP A 291 -39.79 -11.05 1.73
CA ASP A 291 -39.95 -10.97 3.20
C ASP A 291 -41.00 -11.91 3.80
N SER A 292 -41.72 -12.74 3.02
CA SER A 292 -42.86 -13.50 3.56
C SER A 292 -43.21 -14.86 2.92
N ALA A 293 -42.29 -15.51 2.18
CA ALA A 293 -42.61 -16.79 1.55
C ALA A 293 -42.39 -17.98 2.49
N GLU A 294 -43.48 -18.58 2.99
CA GLU A 294 -43.50 -19.94 3.54
C GLU A 294 -43.08 -20.95 2.45
N CYS A 295 -42.15 -21.84 2.79
CA CYS A 295 -41.61 -22.85 1.87
C CYS A 295 -42.60 -24.03 1.74
N PRO A 296 -43.05 -24.44 0.54
CA PRO A 296 -43.94 -25.59 0.43
C PRO A 296 -43.16 -26.91 0.65
N PRO A 297 -43.71 -27.84 1.46
CA PRO A 297 -43.10 -29.13 1.74
C PRO A 297 -43.58 -30.14 0.68
N THR A 298 -42.75 -30.41 -0.33
CA THR A 298 -42.93 -31.61 -1.15
C THR A 298 -41.60 -32.31 -1.28
N TYR A 299 -41.42 -33.31 -0.42
CA TYR A 299 -40.40 -34.34 -0.58
C TYR A 299 -40.92 -35.40 -1.54
N ASP A 300 -40.00 -35.98 -2.32
CA ASP A 300 -40.24 -37.14 -3.17
C ASP A 300 -40.17 -38.41 -2.27
N PRO A 301 -41.28 -39.13 -2.03
CA PRO A 301 -41.34 -40.23 -1.06
C PRO A 301 -40.40 -41.39 -1.39
N GLU A 302 -40.05 -41.58 -2.67
CA GLU A 302 -39.22 -42.72 -3.12
C GLU A 302 -37.75 -42.61 -2.71
N VAL A 303 -37.27 -41.42 -2.34
CA VAL A 303 -35.89 -41.23 -1.85
C VAL A 303 -35.78 -41.58 -0.35
N ILE A 304 -36.89 -41.61 0.37
CA ILE A 304 -36.93 -41.78 1.84
C ILE A 304 -37.10 -43.24 2.24
N THR A 305 -37.72 -44.08 1.41
CA THR A 305 -38.05 -45.49 1.74
C THR A 305 -36.84 -46.40 1.92
N GLY A 306 -35.63 -45.98 1.52
CA GLY A 306 -34.37 -46.70 1.75
C GLY A 306 -33.55 -46.24 2.96
N MET A 307 -33.97 -45.20 3.70
CA MET A 307 -33.23 -44.70 4.86
C MET A 307 -33.75 -45.34 6.16
N PRO A 308 -32.87 -45.88 7.03
CA PRO A 308 -33.30 -46.45 8.31
C PRO A 308 -34.02 -45.38 9.14
N GLN A 309 -35.23 -45.71 9.61
CA GLN A 309 -36.07 -44.87 10.48
C GLN A 309 -35.49 -44.78 11.91
N SER A 310 -34.21 -44.44 12.06
CA SER A 310 -33.69 -44.06 13.37
C SER A 310 -34.21 -42.68 13.72
N ASN A 311 -34.75 -42.52 14.93
CA ASN A 311 -35.26 -41.28 15.55
C ASN A 311 -34.20 -40.16 15.72
N SER A 312 -33.12 -40.14 14.93
CA SER A 312 -32.24 -38.99 14.82
C SER A 312 -33.08 -37.84 14.28
N THR A 313 -33.32 -36.83 15.12
CA THR A 313 -33.87 -35.52 14.76
C THR A 313 -33.32 -35.09 13.41
N MET A 314 -34.11 -35.27 12.34
CA MET A 314 -33.86 -34.54 11.10
C MET A 314 -33.84 -33.08 11.51
N VAL A 315 -32.71 -32.41 11.32
CA VAL A 315 -32.65 -30.96 11.43
C VAL A 315 -33.75 -30.44 10.53
N ASP A 316 -34.74 -29.77 11.13
CA ASP A 316 -35.89 -29.25 10.42
C ASP A 316 -35.43 -28.05 9.57
N CYS A 317 -34.83 -28.36 8.42
CA CYS A 317 -34.37 -27.38 7.45
C CYS A 317 -35.53 -26.64 6.77
N GLN A 318 -36.79 -26.98 7.08
CA GLN A 318 -37.97 -26.37 6.46
C GLN A 318 -38.22 -24.93 6.98
N GLY A 319 -37.78 -24.62 8.20
CA GLY A 319 -37.98 -23.30 8.82
C GLY A 319 -36.94 -22.24 8.47
N ILE A 320 -35.93 -22.55 7.66
CA ILE A 320 -34.74 -21.72 7.61
C ILE A 320 -34.48 -21.15 6.21
N ALA A 321 -34.58 -19.82 6.11
CA ALA A 321 -34.48 -19.02 4.89
C ALA A 321 -33.06 -18.94 4.28
N TRP A 322 -32.20 -19.95 4.48
CA TRP A 322 -30.76 -19.89 4.18
C TRP A 322 -30.42 -19.58 2.72
N PRO A 323 -31.03 -20.23 1.70
CA PRO A 323 -30.67 -19.95 0.31
C PRO A 323 -31.00 -18.51 -0.07
N THR A 324 -32.07 -17.95 0.52
CA THR A 324 -32.50 -16.58 0.29
C THR A 324 -31.51 -15.59 0.91
N ILE A 325 -31.04 -15.83 2.14
CA ILE A 325 -30.06 -14.94 2.79
C ILE A 325 -28.74 -14.97 2.03
N ALA A 326 -28.20 -16.14 1.71
CA ALA A 326 -26.93 -16.26 1.00
C ALA A 326 -26.99 -15.67 -0.43
N LEU A 327 -28.08 -15.88 -1.17
CA LEU A 327 -28.26 -15.27 -2.50
C LEU A 327 -28.48 -13.76 -2.43
N ARG A 328 -29.18 -13.27 -1.39
CA ARG A 328 -29.33 -11.83 -1.13
C ARG A 328 -27.97 -11.21 -0.82
N ASP A 329 -27.17 -11.84 0.02
CA ASP A 329 -25.87 -11.32 0.43
C ASP A 329 -24.88 -11.36 -0.74
N ALA A 330 -24.86 -12.45 -1.53
CA ALA A 330 -24.07 -12.53 -2.76
C ALA A 330 -24.49 -11.46 -3.78
N LYS A 331 -25.80 -11.21 -3.95
CA LYS A 331 -26.32 -10.14 -4.79
C LYS A 331 -25.90 -8.77 -4.28
N GLN A 332 -26.07 -8.48 -2.98
CA GLN A 332 -25.67 -7.21 -2.37
C GLN A 332 -24.18 -6.98 -2.49
N TRP A 333 -23.37 -8.02 -2.33
CA TRP A 333 -21.92 -7.99 -2.51
C TRP A 333 -21.55 -7.62 -3.95
N ILE A 334 -22.15 -8.28 -4.96
CA ILE A 334 -21.92 -7.95 -6.37
C ILE A 334 -22.40 -6.54 -6.69
N GLU A 335 -23.59 -6.15 -6.24
CA GLU A 335 -24.12 -4.80 -6.43
C GLU A 335 -23.19 -3.75 -5.80
N GLY A 336 -22.62 -4.03 -4.62
CA GLY A 336 -21.62 -3.17 -3.99
C GLY A 336 -20.34 -3.01 -4.83
N ILE A 337 -19.83 -4.11 -5.39
CA ILE A 337 -18.67 -4.10 -6.30
C ILE A 337 -18.95 -3.31 -7.58
N LEU A 338 -20.10 -3.54 -8.20
CA LEU A 338 -20.49 -2.87 -9.44
C LEU A 338 -20.76 -1.37 -9.22
N GLN A 339 -21.38 -1.00 -8.09
CA GLN A 339 -21.55 0.40 -7.69
C GLN A 339 -20.22 1.08 -7.41
N GLN A 340 -19.28 0.41 -6.72
CA GLN A 340 -17.94 0.95 -6.50
C GLN A 340 -17.22 1.20 -7.85
N THR A 341 -17.28 0.23 -8.75
CA THR A 341 -16.66 0.34 -10.08
C THR A 341 -17.28 1.48 -10.90
N ALA A 342 -18.61 1.65 -10.84
CA ALA A 342 -19.30 2.75 -11.50
C ALA A 342 -18.92 4.12 -10.91
N ARG A 343 -18.72 4.24 -9.59
CA ARG A 343 -18.25 5.47 -8.93
C ARG A 343 -16.83 5.86 -9.34
N GLU A 344 -15.99 4.87 -9.65
CA GLU A 344 -14.64 5.09 -10.16
C GLU A 344 -14.62 5.53 -11.64
N ASN A 345 -15.79 5.72 -12.27
CA ASN A 345 -15.99 6.12 -13.67
C ASN A 345 -15.20 5.26 -14.66
N ARG A 346 -15.08 3.96 -14.35
CA ARG A 346 -14.38 3.00 -15.20
C ARG A 346 -15.33 2.44 -16.24
N GLN A 347 -14.91 2.48 -17.51
CA GLN A 347 -15.63 1.81 -18.58
C GLN A 347 -15.40 0.29 -18.49
N ILE A 348 -16.49 -0.47 -18.39
CA ILE A 348 -16.47 -1.93 -18.35
C ILE A 348 -16.91 -2.48 -19.71
N ASP A 349 -16.07 -3.32 -20.30
CA ASP A 349 -16.25 -3.89 -21.64
C ASP A 349 -16.99 -5.22 -21.64
N GLY A 350 -17.10 -5.86 -20.49
CA GLY A 350 -17.69 -7.18 -20.40
C GLY A 350 -17.66 -7.77 -19.01
N ALA A 351 -18.33 -8.91 -18.88
CA ALA A 351 -18.28 -9.72 -17.69
C ALA A 351 -18.26 -11.21 -18.05
N ILE A 352 -17.56 -11.99 -17.24
CA ILE A 352 -17.62 -13.44 -17.25
C ILE A 352 -17.98 -13.92 -15.86
N VAL A 353 -19.00 -14.78 -15.77
CA VAL A 353 -19.51 -15.37 -14.54
C VAL A 353 -19.36 -16.89 -14.62
N THR A 354 -18.63 -17.45 -13.66
CA THR A 354 -18.29 -18.88 -13.54
C THR A 354 -18.77 -19.44 -12.20
N GLY A 355 -18.60 -20.73 -11.96
CA GLY A 355 -19.02 -21.42 -10.73
C GLY A 355 -20.43 -22.01 -10.79
N GLU A 356 -20.76 -22.87 -9.83
CA GLU A 356 -21.97 -23.71 -9.89
C GLU A 356 -23.27 -22.90 -9.77
N LEU A 357 -23.22 -21.76 -9.07
CA LEU A 357 -24.40 -20.92 -8.91
C LEU A 357 -24.67 -20.04 -10.13
N ALA A 358 -23.67 -19.85 -11.01
CA ALA A 358 -23.79 -18.91 -12.13
C ALA A 358 -24.88 -19.30 -13.13
N SER A 359 -25.05 -20.59 -13.40
CA SER A 359 -25.97 -21.14 -14.41
C SER A 359 -27.41 -21.32 -13.91
N ILE A 360 -27.66 -21.15 -12.61
CA ILE A 360 -29.00 -21.31 -12.02
C ILE A 360 -29.97 -20.33 -12.67
N ARG A 361 -31.08 -20.84 -13.22
CA ARG A 361 -32.09 -20.02 -13.89
C ARG A 361 -33.16 -19.53 -12.92
N ILE A 362 -33.45 -18.23 -12.98
CA ILE A 362 -34.55 -17.57 -12.28
C ILE A 362 -35.26 -16.66 -13.28
N GLY A 363 -36.54 -16.93 -13.53
CA GLY A 363 -37.35 -16.12 -14.45
C GLY A 363 -36.79 -16.05 -15.87
N GLY A 364 -36.21 -17.15 -16.36
CA GLY A 364 -35.65 -17.26 -17.72
C GLY A 364 -34.25 -16.69 -17.91
N LYS A 365 -33.67 -16.03 -16.90
CA LYS A 365 -32.28 -15.57 -16.89
C LYS A 365 -31.45 -16.39 -15.91
N THR A 366 -30.17 -16.55 -16.18
CA THR A 366 -29.22 -17.12 -15.22
C THR A 366 -28.93 -16.15 -14.07
N LEU A 367 -28.52 -16.65 -12.91
CA LEU A 367 -28.08 -15.82 -11.79
C LEU A 367 -26.91 -14.91 -12.20
N GLY A 368 -25.99 -15.42 -13.01
CA GLY A 368 -24.91 -14.60 -13.57
C GLY A 368 -25.43 -13.40 -14.35
N GLU A 369 -26.35 -13.61 -15.30
CA GLU A 369 -26.96 -12.52 -16.08
C GLU A 369 -27.75 -11.55 -15.21
N LEU A 370 -28.49 -12.04 -14.21
CA LEU A 370 -29.25 -11.19 -13.30
C LEU A 370 -28.34 -10.28 -12.47
N PHE A 371 -27.18 -10.78 -12.06
CA PHE A 371 -26.25 -10.04 -11.22
C PHE A 371 -25.46 -8.98 -11.99
N VAL A 372 -25.01 -9.28 -13.22
CA VAL A 372 -24.18 -8.33 -14.00
C VAL A 372 -24.95 -7.54 -15.07
N GLY A 373 -26.11 -8.01 -15.51
CA GLY A 373 -26.84 -7.46 -16.67
C GLY A 373 -27.40 -6.05 -16.50
N ARG A 374 -27.35 -5.48 -15.30
CA ARG A 374 -27.66 -4.05 -15.06
C ARG A 374 -26.52 -3.11 -15.43
N HIS A 375 -25.30 -3.63 -15.49
CA HIS A 375 -24.08 -2.84 -15.63
C HIS A 375 -23.29 -3.17 -16.90
N VAL A 376 -23.51 -4.35 -17.47
CA VAL A 376 -22.82 -4.82 -18.68
C VAL A 376 -23.85 -5.22 -19.73
N SER A 377 -23.58 -4.88 -21.00
CA SER A 377 -24.44 -5.26 -22.12
C SER A 377 -24.60 -6.79 -22.18
N PRO A 378 -25.83 -7.32 -22.38
CA PRO A 378 -26.06 -8.76 -22.54
C PRO A 378 -25.16 -9.44 -23.58
N SER A 379 -24.81 -8.73 -24.66
CA SER A 379 -23.93 -9.23 -25.73
C SER A 379 -22.47 -9.41 -25.31
N GLN A 380 -22.08 -8.89 -24.14
CA GLN A 380 -20.71 -8.91 -23.61
C GLN A 380 -20.59 -9.73 -22.31
N ILE A 381 -21.65 -10.47 -21.96
CA ILE A 381 -21.71 -11.34 -20.79
C ILE A 381 -21.48 -12.80 -21.21
N CYS A 382 -20.54 -13.47 -20.55
CA CYS A 382 -20.41 -14.93 -20.59
C CYS A 382 -20.84 -15.54 -19.26
N VAL A 383 -21.65 -16.58 -19.31
CA VAL A 383 -22.03 -17.37 -18.14
C VAL A 383 -21.73 -18.85 -18.42
N ALA A 384 -20.96 -19.48 -17.51
CA ALA A 384 -20.64 -20.91 -17.60
C ALA A 384 -21.93 -21.76 -17.60
N GLY A 385 -21.97 -22.83 -18.39
CA GLY A 385 -23.15 -23.70 -18.56
C GLY A 385 -24.35 -23.04 -19.26
N HIS A 386 -24.21 -21.81 -19.79
CA HIS A 386 -25.26 -21.16 -20.57
C HIS A 386 -24.79 -20.66 -21.93
N THR A 387 -23.63 -19.99 -22.00
CA THR A 387 -23.22 -19.25 -23.20
C THR A 387 -22.24 -19.98 -24.11
N GLY A 388 -21.90 -21.25 -23.95
CA GLY A 388 -20.85 -21.90 -24.76
C GLY A 388 -20.61 -23.36 -24.36
N PRO A 389 -19.45 -23.96 -24.69
CA PRO A 389 -19.06 -25.24 -24.11
C PRO A 389 -19.14 -25.14 -22.58
N ASP A 390 -19.57 -26.22 -21.92
CA ASP A 390 -19.88 -26.22 -20.49
C ASP A 390 -18.68 -25.84 -19.60
N ASP A 391 -17.45 -25.89 -20.13
CA ASP A 391 -16.21 -25.62 -19.38
C ASP A 391 -15.38 -24.44 -19.93
N LEU A 392 -15.84 -23.22 -19.64
CA LEU A 392 -15.15 -21.98 -20.02
C LEU A 392 -13.76 -21.87 -19.36
N LEU A 393 -13.62 -22.35 -18.12
CA LEU A 393 -12.39 -22.25 -17.33
C LEU A 393 -11.32 -23.20 -17.87
N ALA A 394 -11.65 -24.48 -18.13
CA ALA A 394 -10.70 -25.41 -18.74
C ALA A 394 -10.28 -24.94 -20.13
N THR A 395 -11.22 -24.43 -20.93
CA THR A 395 -10.90 -23.89 -22.27
C THR A 395 -9.92 -22.72 -22.17
N GLY A 396 -10.16 -21.77 -21.26
CA GLY A 396 -9.25 -20.64 -21.03
C GLY A 396 -7.87 -21.06 -20.53
N ALA A 397 -7.80 -22.04 -19.62
CA ALA A 397 -6.53 -22.59 -19.12
C ALA A 397 -5.75 -23.36 -20.20
N ALA A 398 -6.44 -24.12 -21.05
CA ALA A 398 -5.85 -24.80 -22.19
C ALA A 398 -5.26 -23.80 -23.18
N GLU A 399 -5.99 -22.73 -23.51
CA GLU A 399 -5.51 -21.65 -24.37
C GLU A 399 -4.30 -20.92 -23.76
N GLN A 400 -4.32 -20.68 -22.45
CA GLN A 400 -3.16 -20.11 -21.75
C GLN A 400 -1.93 -21.01 -21.87
N CYS A 401 -2.09 -22.33 -21.71
CA CYS A 401 -1.00 -23.28 -21.88
C CYS A 401 -0.49 -23.29 -23.32
N ARG A 402 -1.38 -23.31 -24.31
CA ARG A 402 -1.02 -23.22 -25.74
C ARG A 402 -0.18 -21.97 -26.02
N ARG A 403 -0.57 -20.81 -25.50
CA ARG A 403 0.19 -19.56 -25.64
C ARG A 403 1.60 -19.71 -25.07
N ILE A 404 1.75 -20.23 -23.85
CA ILE A 404 3.06 -20.37 -23.21
C ILE A 404 3.94 -21.39 -23.96
N ASP A 405 3.39 -22.50 -24.45
CA ASP A 405 4.16 -23.48 -25.25
C ASP A 405 4.65 -22.88 -26.58
N ASN A 406 3.88 -21.97 -27.17
CA ASN A 406 4.27 -21.25 -28.38
C ASN A 406 5.13 -20.00 -28.12
N GLY A 407 5.52 -19.73 -26.87
CA GLY A 407 6.23 -18.51 -26.50
C GLY A 407 5.39 -17.22 -26.60
N GLU A 408 4.08 -17.32 -26.79
CA GLU A 408 3.16 -16.20 -26.83
C GLU A 408 2.88 -15.67 -25.41
N PRO A 409 2.65 -14.35 -25.26
CA PRO A 409 2.20 -13.75 -24.02
C PRO A 409 0.86 -14.33 -23.54
N SER A 410 0.83 -14.85 -22.31
CA SER A 410 -0.36 -15.53 -21.78
C SER A 410 -1.19 -14.65 -20.85
N PHE A 411 -0.53 -13.94 -19.92
CA PHE A 411 -1.14 -12.95 -19.04
C PHE A 411 -0.07 -11.98 -18.51
N LEU A 412 -0.51 -10.80 -18.09
CA LEU A 412 0.31 -9.83 -17.38
C LEU A 412 -0.05 -9.82 -15.90
N THR A 413 0.88 -9.37 -15.07
CA THR A 413 0.62 -9.02 -13.68
C THR A 413 0.84 -7.53 -13.51
N LYS A 414 -0.14 -6.86 -12.93
CA LYS A 414 0.01 -5.49 -12.46
C LYS A 414 0.86 -5.50 -11.20
N LEU A 415 2.01 -4.85 -11.22
CA LEU A 415 2.85 -4.76 -10.03
C LEU A 415 2.17 -3.88 -8.96
N PRO A 416 2.22 -4.27 -7.68
CA PRO A 416 1.63 -3.47 -6.61
C PRO A 416 2.43 -2.18 -6.42
N LEU A 417 1.81 -1.13 -5.89
CA LEU A 417 2.59 0.03 -5.42
C LEU A 417 3.62 -0.45 -4.41
N LEU A 418 4.90 -0.20 -4.70
CA LEU A 418 6.02 -0.60 -3.86
C LEU A 418 6.94 0.61 -3.69
N ARG A 419 7.10 1.06 -2.45
CA ARG A 419 7.88 2.26 -2.12
C ARG A 419 8.86 1.98 -0.98
N THR A 420 9.96 2.70 -0.96
CA THR A 420 10.90 2.73 0.17
C THR A 420 11.12 4.16 0.64
N VAL A 421 11.44 4.34 1.91
CA VAL A 421 11.93 5.63 2.40
C VAL A 421 13.40 5.78 2.05
N ILE A 422 13.76 6.92 1.48
CA ILE A 422 15.14 7.39 1.41
C ILE A 422 15.24 8.79 1.99
N SER A 423 16.44 9.21 2.38
CA SER A 423 16.69 10.59 2.76
C SER A 423 17.18 11.37 1.54
N ARG A 424 16.32 12.21 0.96
CA ARG A 424 16.75 13.21 -0.04
C ARG A 424 16.87 14.55 0.66
N THR A 425 18.03 15.20 0.49
CA THR A 425 18.33 16.48 1.14
C THR A 425 17.99 16.46 2.64
N GLY A 426 18.26 15.34 3.31
CA GLY A 426 18.05 15.15 4.75
C GLY A 426 16.61 14.99 5.20
N GLU A 427 15.64 15.12 4.30
CA GLU A 427 14.24 14.87 4.58
C GLU A 427 13.88 13.46 4.09
N PRO A 428 13.17 12.66 4.91
CA PRO A 428 12.71 11.36 4.47
C PRO A 428 11.57 11.52 3.47
N GLU A 429 11.67 10.84 2.33
CA GLU A 429 10.61 10.77 1.33
C GLU A 429 10.39 9.34 0.87
N TRP A 430 9.13 9.02 0.52
CA TRP A 430 8.81 7.78 -0.16
C TRP A 430 9.19 7.89 -1.62
N ILE A 431 9.98 6.95 -2.11
CA ILE A 431 10.29 6.81 -3.53
C ILE A 431 9.73 5.50 -4.06
N SER A 432 9.30 5.52 -5.33
CA SER A 432 8.84 4.30 -6.00
C SER A 432 10.02 3.37 -6.29
N LEU A 433 9.87 2.11 -5.89
CA LEU A 433 10.77 1.03 -6.25
C LEU A 433 10.50 0.49 -7.66
N LEU A 434 9.36 0.85 -8.27
CA LEU A 434 8.98 0.50 -9.64
C LEU A 434 9.15 1.72 -10.57
N SER A 435 9.48 1.49 -11.85
CA SER A 435 9.37 2.54 -12.86
C SER A 435 7.89 2.79 -13.22
N GLU A 436 7.59 3.95 -13.77
CA GLU A 436 6.25 4.27 -14.29
C GLU A 436 5.84 3.31 -15.43
N ASP A 437 6.82 2.86 -16.21
CA ASP A 437 6.61 1.92 -17.32
C ASP A 437 6.45 0.45 -16.88
N ASP A 438 6.76 0.14 -15.62
CA ASP A 438 6.73 -1.23 -15.08
C ASP A 438 5.37 -1.63 -14.50
N ALA A 439 4.33 -0.83 -14.73
CA ALA A 439 3.00 -1.10 -14.20
C ALA A 439 2.51 -2.51 -14.54
N TYR A 440 2.83 -3.02 -15.74
CA TYR A 440 2.47 -4.37 -16.20
C TYR A 440 3.68 -5.18 -16.66
N VAL A 441 3.84 -6.35 -16.08
CA VAL A 441 4.95 -7.25 -16.36
C VAL A 441 4.45 -8.65 -16.72
N MET A 442 5.26 -9.42 -17.44
CA MET A 442 4.91 -10.78 -17.81
C MET A 442 4.68 -11.65 -16.58
N GLY A 443 3.50 -12.25 -16.50
CA GLY A 443 3.15 -13.15 -15.43
C GLY A 443 3.99 -14.42 -15.45
N GLY A 444 4.35 -14.93 -14.26
CA GLY A 444 5.15 -16.16 -14.11
C GLY A 444 6.63 -16.02 -14.52
N LYS A 445 7.06 -14.86 -15.05
CA LYS A 445 8.46 -14.55 -15.32
C LYS A 445 9.00 -13.62 -14.24
N ARG A 446 10.20 -13.90 -13.73
CA ARG A 446 10.88 -12.97 -12.82
C ARG A 446 11.06 -11.63 -13.54
N TRP A 447 10.55 -10.58 -12.92
CA TRP A 447 10.78 -9.21 -13.36
C TRP A 447 11.90 -8.60 -12.50
N ALA A 448 12.72 -7.77 -13.12
CA ALA A 448 13.72 -6.97 -12.46
C ALA A 448 13.73 -5.59 -13.11
N ARG A 449 13.82 -4.55 -12.28
CA ARG A 449 13.93 -3.18 -12.76
C ARG A 449 15.21 -3.04 -13.59
N SER A 450 15.09 -2.44 -14.77
CA SER A 450 16.22 -2.22 -15.69
C SER A 450 17.25 -1.26 -15.09
N GLU A 451 16.77 -0.13 -14.59
CA GLU A 451 17.58 0.89 -13.92
C GLU A 451 17.47 0.77 -12.40
N PRO A 452 18.59 0.70 -11.66
CA PRO A 452 18.51 0.66 -10.21
C PRO A 452 18.02 1.99 -9.63
N VAL A 453 17.47 1.90 -8.42
CA VAL A 453 17.07 3.10 -7.67
C VAL A 453 18.33 3.74 -7.09
N THR A 454 18.60 4.99 -7.48
CA THR A 454 19.77 5.75 -7.05
C THR A 454 19.43 6.75 -5.94
N GLY A 455 20.45 7.39 -5.36
CA GLY A 455 20.29 8.43 -4.33
C GLY A 455 20.40 7.93 -2.89
N LEU A 456 20.88 6.70 -2.69
CA LEU A 456 21.21 6.17 -1.38
C LEU A 456 22.70 6.33 -1.07
N SER A 457 22.98 6.50 0.21
CA SER A 457 24.33 6.40 0.77
C SER A 457 24.36 5.31 1.84
N ILE A 458 25.48 4.61 1.95
CA ILE A 458 25.70 3.67 3.05
C ILE A 458 25.81 4.48 4.34
N PRO A 459 24.95 4.21 5.35
CA PRO A 459 25.03 4.92 6.61
C PRO A 459 26.37 4.66 7.30
N SER A 460 26.80 5.62 8.12
CA SER A 460 27.97 5.46 8.99
C SER A 460 27.81 4.33 10.01
N GLY A 461 26.58 4.07 10.47
CA GLY A 461 26.25 2.87 11.24
C GLY A 461 26.28 1.65 10.34
N LYS A 462 26.89 0.53 10.80
CA LYS A 462 26.92 -0.76 10.08
C LYS A 462 25.55 -1.44 9.96
N VAL A 463 24.46 -0.70 10.05
CA VAL A 463 23.07 -1.17 9.96
C VAL A 463 22.31 -0.22 9.05
N LEU A 464 21.76 -0.75 7.97
CA LEU A 464 20.83 -0.04 7.09
C LEU A 464 19.41 -0.44 7.45
N THR A 465 18.58 0.56 7.73
CA THR A 465 17.15 0.36 7.88
C THR A 465 16.47 0.50 6.52
N LEU A 466 15.81 -0.56 6.07
CA LEU A 466 14.96 -0.52 4.87
C LEU A 466 13.50 -0.64 5.30
N ALA A 467 12.69 0.34 4.92
CA ALA A 467 11.26 0.35 5.18
C ALA A 467 10.50 0.29 3.86
N ILE A 468 9.57 -0.66 3.76
CA ILE A 468 8.78 -0.91 2.57
C ILE A 468 7.31 -0.62 2.84
N ASP A 469 6.76 0.25 2.02
CA ASP A 469 5.32 0.45 1.87
C ASP A 469 4.85 -0.30 0.62
N HIS A 470 3.82 -1.12 0.79
CA HIS A 470 3.34 -2.05 -0.23
C HIS A 470 1.81 -2.00 -0.28
N GLU A 471 1.22 -1.87 -1.48
CA GLU A 471 -0.23 -1.72 -1.68
C GLU A 471 -1.09 -2.78 -0.97
N ASP A 472 -0.65 -4.05 -1.02
CA ASP A 472 -1.34 -5.17 -0.37
C ASP A 472 -1.18 -5.22 1.16
N LEU A 473 -0.33 -4.36 1.75
CA LEU A 473 -0.06 -4.32 3.18
C LEU A 473 -0.70 -3.07 3.81
N GLU A 474 -1.42 -3.26 4.91
CA GLU A 474 -2.06 -2.15 5.63
C GLU A 474 -1.06 -1.24 6.36
N LYS A 475 0.14 -1.77 6.63
CA LYS A 475 1.16 -1.17 7.48
C LYS A 475 2.54 -1.32 6.88
N VAL A 476 3.40 -0.35 7.16
CA VAL A 476 4.80 -0.37 6.74
C VAL A 476 5.53 -1.55 7.37
N ARG A 477 6.39 -2.20 6.59
CA ARG A 477 7.33 -3.20 7.10
C ARG A 477 8.74 -2.64 7.13
N GLU A 478 9.52 -3.04 8.12
CA GLU A 478 10.90 -2.61 8.31
C GLU A 478 11.82 -3.83 8.47
N SER A 479 13.05 -3.69 7.99
CA SER A 479 14.14 -4.61 8.25
C SER A 479 15.42 -3.84 8.50
N GLN A 480 16.17 -4.29 9.52
CA GLN A 480 17.48 -3.78 9.84
C GLN A 480 18.52 -4.75 9.29
N ILE A 481 19.31 -4.27 8.34
CA ILE A 481 20.24 -5.10 7.58
C ILE A 481 21.66 -4.71 7.97
N ALA A 482 22.42 -5.66 8.50
CA ALA A 482 23.83 -5.46 8.80
C ALA A 482 24.61 -5.22 7.50
N ILE A 483 25.33 -4.11 7.44
CA ILE A 483 26.16 -3.74 6.30
C ILE A 483 27.55 -4.39 6.46
N PRO A 484 28.01 -5.19 5.48
CA PRO A 484 29.34 -5.79 5.53
C PRO A 484 30.44 -4.73 5.62
N SER A 485 31.55 -5.06 6.30
CA SER A 485 32.69 -4.14 6.48
C SER A 485 33.37 -3.70 5.18
N SER A 486 33.10 -4.37 4.06
CA SER A 486 33.57 -3.98 2.74
C SER A 486 32.94 -2.69 2.21
N TYR A 487 31.78 -2.29 2.73
CA TYR A 487 31.11 -1.05 2.36
C TYR A 487 31.68 0.10 3.20
N LYS A 488 32.01 1.21 2.53
CA LYS A 488 32.51 2.41 3.23
C LYS A 488 31.32 3.30 3.63
N PRO A 489 31.37 3.96 4.81
CA PRO A 489 30.43 5.04 5.14
C PRO A 489 30.34 6.08 4.02
N ASN A 490 29.13 6.60 3.79
CA ASN A 490 28.82 7.59 2.75
C ASN A 490 29.06 7.14 1.30
N GLN A 491 29.42 5.88 1.07
CA GLN A 491 29.55 5.32 -0.26
C GLN A 491 28.18 5.33 -0.95
N ARG A 492 28.12 5.79 -2.20
CA ARG A 492 26.88 5.76 -2.99
C ARG A 492 26.41 4.33 -3.21
N ALA A 493 25.12 4.11 -3.01
CA ALA A 493 24.47 2.83 -3.15
C ALA A 493 23.22 2.93 -4.02
N GLU A 494 22.82 1.76 -4.50
CA GLU A 494 21.78 1.54 -5.49
C GLU A 494 20.91 0.36 -5.03
N LEU A 495 19.59 0.45 -5.24
CA LEU A 495 18.69 -0.69 -5.01
C LEU A 495 18.33 -1.33 -6.34
N HIS A 496 18.64 -2.61 -6.45
CA HIS A 496 18.15 -3.47 -7.51
C HIS A 496 16.89 -4.18 -7.01
N VAL A 497 15.78 -3.91 -7.68
CA VAL A 497 14.48 -4.44 -7.33
C VAL A 497 14.15 -5.59 -8.27
N ALA A 498 13.77 -6.73 -7.71
CA ALA A 498 13.24 -7.86 -8.46
C ALA A 498 11.96 -8.36 -7.81
N ILE A 499 10.99 -8.75 -8.63
CA ILE A 499 9.70 -9.29 -8.18
C ILE A 499 9.43 -10.54 -8.99
N THR A 500 8.93 -11.59 -8.34
CA THR A 500 8.29 -12.70 -9.05
C THR A 500 6.78 -12.43 -9.12
N PRO A 501 6.27 -11.94 -10.25
CA PRO A 501 4.87 -11.52 -10.37
C PRO A 501 3.93 -12.70 -10.15
N GLY A 502 2.80 -12.45 -9.48
CA GLY A 502 1.86 -13.49 -9.07
C GLY A 502 2.19 -14.16 -7.73
N GLN A 503 3.46 -14.15 -7.31
CA GLN A 503 3.91 -14.62 -5.98
C GLN A 503 3.99 -13.48 -4.96
N GLY A 504 4.17 -12.24 -5.42
CA GLY A 504 4.00 -11.03 -4.60
C GLY A 504 5.14 -10.73 -3.63
N ASN A 505 6.26 -11.46 -3.70
CA ASN A 505 7.44 -11.17 -2.88
C ASN A 505 8.43 -10.33 -3.68
N ALA A 506 8.55 -9.06 -3.28
CA ALA A 506 9.60 -8.19 -3.77
C ALA A 506 10.91 -8.49 -3.03
N ARG A 507 11.98 -8.60 -3.81
CA ARG A 507 13.35 -8.73 -3.34
C ARG A 507 14.09 -7.45 -3.70
N VAL A 508 14.62 -6.78 -2.68
CA VAL A 508 15.39 -5.55 -2.83
C VAL A 508 16.84 -5.85 -2.47
N GLU A 509 17.74 -5.72 -3.43
CA GLU A 509 19.17 -5.95 -3.27
C GLU A 509 19.94 -4.62 -3.29
N LEU A 510 20.70 -4.34 -2.23
CA LEU A 510 21.56 -3.17 -2.14
C LEU A 510 22.93 -3.45 -2.78
N ARG A 511 23.35 -2.60 -3.71
CA ARG A 511 24.67 -2.63 -4.34
C ARG A 511 25.34 -1.26 -4.25
N THR A 512 26.66 -1.23 -4.27
CA THR A 512 27.43 0.03 -4.41
C THR A 512 27.55 0.39 -5.89
N THR A 513 27.38 1.67 -6.21
CA THR A 513 27.48 2.19 -7.58
C THR A 513 28.77 1.71 -8.26
N GLY A 514 28.63 1.07 -9.43
CA GLY A 514 29.74 0.65 -10.29
C GLY A 514 30.53 -0.59 -9.84
N MET A 515 30.13 -1.28 -8.76
CA MET A 515 30.79 -2.53 -8.36
C MET A 515 30.01 -3.77 -8.83
N ALA A 516 30.76 -4.84 -9.15
CA ALA A 516 30.18 -6.15 -9.43
C ALA A 516 29.45 -6.71 -8.20
N ARG A 517 28.55 -7.66 -8.43
CA ARG A 517 27.76 -8.31 -7.39
C ARG A 517 28.68 -8.92 -6.32
N THR A 518 28.47 -8.56 -5.06
CA THR A 518 29.20 -9.13 -3.94
C THR A 518 28.82 -10.60 -3.75
N ARG A 519 29.72 -11.41 -3.17
CA ARG A 519 29.41 -12.81 -2.84
C ARG A 519 28.26 -12.95 -1.84
N HIS A 520 28.09 -11.94 -0.99
CA HIS A 520 27.04 -11.86 0.02
C HIS A 520 26.21 -10.61 -0.22
N PRO A 521 25.19 -10.68 -1.10
CA PRO A 521 24.35 -9.54 -1.39
C PRO A 521 23.53 -9.17 -0.17
N VAL A 522 23.45 -7.87 0.12
CA VAL A 522 22.61 -7.30 1.16
C VAL A 522 21.19 -7.27 0.60
N VAL A 523 20.33 -8.19 1.07
CA VAL A 523 19.00 -8.41 0.50
C VAL A 523 17.94 -8.23 1.58
N ALA A 524 16.95 -7.39 1.29
CA ALA A 524 15.69 -7.38 1.99
C ALA A 524 14.66 -8.20 1.20
N ASP A 525 14.11 -9.21 1.86
CA ASP A 525 12.98 -9.98 1.35
C ASP A 525 11.74 -9.59 2.14
N LEU A 526 10.72 -9.08 1.44
CA LEU A 526 9.49 -8.58 2.06
C LEU A 526 8.81 -9.63 2.96
N SER A 527 8.94 -10.92 2.61
CA SER A 527 8.37 -12.01 3.40
C SER A 527 8.99 -12.14 4.79
N HIS A 528 10.24 -11.72 4.96
CA HIS A 528 10.99 -11.75 6.22
C HIS A 528 11.02 -10.40 6.96
N MET A 529 10.46 -9.34 6.38
CA MET A 529 10.39 -8.03 7.05
C MET A 529 9.31 -8.02 8.13
N ALA A 530 9.62 -7.44 9.29
CA ALA A 530 8.67 -7.28 10.39
C ALA A 530 7.73 -6.10 10.14
N LYS A 531 6.53 -6.10 10.75
CA LYS A 531 5.71 -4.89 10.80
C LYS A 531 6.45 -3.84 11.62
N TYR A 532 6.49 -2.60 11.15
CA TYR A 532 7.05 -1.52 11.95
C TYR A 532 6.12 -1.20 13.11
N GLU A 533 6.68 -1.20 14.32
CA GLU A 533 6.01 -0.74 15.54
C GLU A 533 6.81 0.45 16.07
N ASN A 534 6.11 1.57 16.30
CA ASN A 534 6.74 2.75 16.88
C ASN A 534 7.11 2.51 18.37
N VAL A 535 7.65 3.54 19.02
CA VAL A 535 8.01 3.47 20.45
C VAL A 535 6.83 3.19 21.39
N ASP A 536 5.59 3.36 20.91
CA ASP A 536 4.35 3.10 21.65
C ASP A 536 3.72 1.74 21.29
N GLY A 537 4.41 0.91 20.47
CA GLY A 537 3.88 -0.37 19.97
C GLY A 537 2.82 -0.24 18.88
N LYS A 538 2.58 0.96 18.34
CA LYS A 538 1.60 1.21 17.29
C LYS A 538 2.19 0.91 15.92
N THR A 539 1.48 0.09 15.13
CA THR A 539 1.80 -0.10 13.71
C THR A 539 1.36 1.10 12.87
N LEU A 540 2.26 1.63 12.05
CA LEU A 540 2.05 2.87 11.31
C LEU A 540 1.73 2.64 9.83
N ASP A 541 0.88 3.50 9.25
CA ASP A 541 0.78 3.64 7.80
C ASP A 541 1.97 4.42 7.21
N ALA A 542 2.02 4.57 5.89
CA ALA A 542 3.11 5.25 5.20
C ALA A 542 3.29 6.73 5.62
N LYS A 543 2.21 7.46 5.89
CA LYS A 543 2.24 8.88 6.27
C LYS A 543 2.68 9.03 7.72
N GLU A 544 2.12 8.22 8.61
CA GLU A 544 2.50 8.15 10.02
C GLU A 544 3.97 7.75 10.18
N TYR A 545 4.44 6.79 9.37
CA TYR A 545 5.83 6.33 9.36
C TYR A 545 6.81 7.46 9.03
N LEU A 546 6.56 8.30 8.02
CA LEU A 546 7.44 9.44 7.70
C LEU A 546 7.51 10.49 8.82
N ALA A 547 6.42 10.67 9.56
CA ALA A 547 6.41 11.56 10.73
C ALA A 547 7.26 11.00 11.87
N ASP A 548 7.25 9.67 12.02
CA ASP A 548 7.98 8.92 13.04
C ASP A 548 9.43 8.55 12.65
N TYR A 549 9.80 8.70 11.38
CA TYR A 549 11.11 8.34 10.86
C TYR A 549 12.23 9.18 11.51
N PRO A 550 13.33 8.56 12.02
CA PRO A 550 14.47 9.29 12.55
C PRO A 550 15.10 10.23 11.52
N ARG A 551 15.34 11.48 11.90
CA ARG A 551 15.92 12.51 11.02
C ARG A 551 17.31 12.92 11.49
N LEU A 552 18.18 13.23 10.53
CA LEU A 552 19.52 13.77 10.80
C LEU A 552 19.46 15.15 11.47
N ALA A 553 18.41 15.90 11.16
CA ALA A 553 18.16 17.25 11.66
C ALA A 553 16.66 17.54 11.75
N PRO A 554 16.24 18.61 12.46
CA PRO A 554 14.85 19.00 12.50
C PRO A 554 14.31 19.45 11.13
N SER A 555 13.06 19.13 10.83
CA SER A 555 12.38 19.64 9.64
C SER A 555 12.27 21.16 9.68
N LEU A 556 12.21 21.80 8.53
CA LEU A 556 11.97 23.25 8.45
C LEU A 556 10.69 23.64 9.22
N LEU A 557 10.70 24.85 9.77
CA LEU A 557 9.55 25.47 10.43
C LEU A 557 9.13 26.73 9.66
N PRO A 558 8.77 26.64 8.37
CA PRO A 558 8.42 27.83 7.61
C PRO A 558 7.20 28.49 8.23
N ARG A 559 7.23 29.83 8.36
CA ARG A 559 6.02 30.60 8.66
C ARG A 559 5.06 30.49 7.49
N LEU A 560 3.79 30.24 7.77
CA LEU A 560 2.72 30.25 6.78
C LEU A 560 2.13 31.66 6.68
N SER A 561 1.68 32.04 5.48
CA SER A 561 0.96 33.29 5.26
C SER A 561 -0.48 33.17 5.78
N ASN A 562 -1.10 34.29 6.17
CA ASN A 562 -2.47 34.33 6.68
C ASN A 562 -3.25 35.46 6.00
N LEU A 563 -4.35 35.08 5.34
CA LEU A 563 -5.17 35.99 4.53
C LEU A 563 -5.75 37.15 5.34
N ASN A 564 -6.32 36.89 6.51
CA ASN A 564 -6.96 37.93 7.33
C ASN A 564 -5.95 38.98 7.80
N LYS A 565 -4.75 38.56 8.19
CA LYS A 565 -3.66 39.49 8.51
C LYS A 565 -3.23 40.31 7.31
N TRP A 566 -3.08 39.66 6.17
CA TRP A 566 -2.68 40.35 4.95
C TRP A 566 -3.70 41.41 4.55
N ILE A 567 -5.00 41.15 4.69
CA ILE A 567 -6.06 42.16 4.48
C ILE A 567 -5.87 43.38 5.38
N LYS A 568 -5.58 43.18 6.68
CA LYS A 568 -5.29 44.29 7.61
C LYS A 568 -4.04 45.09 7.18
N VAL A 569 -2.97 44.39 6.85
CA VAL A 569 -1.74 45.01 6.33
C VAL A 569 -2.03 45.82 5.07
N LYS A 570 -2.86 45.32 4.15
CA LYS A 570 -3.24 46.05 2.92
C LYS A 570 -4.00 47.34 3.22
N SER A 571 -4.92 47.33 4.18
CA SER A 571 -5.66 48.55 4.54
C SER A 571 -4.74 49.65 5.05
N GLU A 572 -3.77 49.30 5.89
CA GLU A 572 -2.80 50.26 6.44
C GLU A 572 -1.75 50.65 5.38
N ALA A 573 -1.28 49.69 4.59
CA ALA A 573 -0.36 49.93 3.50
C ALA A 573 -0.95 50.87 2.45
N ARG A 574 -2.27 50.87 2.21
CA ARG A 574 -2.91 51.81 1.29
C ARG A 574 -2.70 53.27 1.71
N ILE A 575 -2.75 53.57 3.01
CA ILE A 575 -2.48 54.93 3.53
C ILE A 575 -1.03 55.31 3.24
N LEU A 576 -0.10 54.41 3.54
CA LEU A 576 1.33 54.60 3.27
C LEU A 576 1.63 54.79 1.78
N LEU A 577 1.09 53.91 0.92
CA LEU A 577 1.35 53.86 -0.52
C LEU A 577 0.69 55.00 -1.31
N ASN A 578 -0.33 55.66 -0.75
CA ASN A 578 -0.92 56.86 -1.33
C ASN A 578 -0.05 58.12 -1.08
N SER A 579 0.97 58.03 -0.24
CA SER A 579 1.94 59.10 0.00
C SER A 579 3.26 58.83 -0.74
N LEU A 580 3.93 59.89 -1.20
CA LEU A 580 5.23 59.75 -1.84
C LEU A 580 6.24 59.18 -0.84
N PRO A 581 7.14 58.26 -1.24
CA PRO A 581 8.15 57.72 -0.34
C PRO A 581 8.87 58.83 0.42
N SER A 582 9.27 59.91 -0.25
CA SER A 582 9.97 61.07 0.33
C SER A 582 9.30 61.69 1.56
N THR A 583 7.99 61.53 1.73
CA THR A 583 7.22 62.04 2.86
C THR A 583 6.93 60.98 3.94
N TRP A 584 7.39 59.74 3.77
CA TRP A 584 7.16 58.67 4.75
C TRP A 584 7.86 59.00 6.06
N THR A 585 7.11 58.90 7.16
CA THR A 585 7.57 59.11 8.53
C THR A 585 7.64 57.77 9.28
N ALA A 586 8.31 57.76 10.44
CA ALA A 586 8.46 56.55 11.25
C ALA A 586 7.10 56.05 11.76
N ASN A 587 6.14 56.95 11.99
CA ASN A 587 4.78 56.59 12.40
C ASN A 587 4.03 55.85 11.29
N LEU A 588 4.03 56.38 10.06
CA LEU A 588 3.36 55.77 8.92
C LEU A 588 3.90 54.36 8.61
N ILE A 589 5.22 54.19 8.61
CA ILE A 589 5.86 52.87 8.42
C ILE A 589 5.59 51.98 9.66
N GLY A 590 5.57 52.58 10.85
CA GLY A 590 5.35 51.91 12.13
C GLY A 590 4.00 51.21 12.24
N GLU A 591 2.94 51.79 11.66
CA GLU A 591 1.60 51.18 11.58
C GLU A 591 1.64 49.89 10.76
N VAL A 592 2.07 49.98 9.50
CA VAL A 592 2.22 48.82 8.60
C VAL A 592 3.11 47.74 9.22
N ARG A 593 4.23 48.14 9.84
CA ARG A 593 5.13 47.24 10.57
C ARG A 593 4.41 46.52 11.70
N THR A 594 3.56 47.21 12.45
CA THR A 594 2.84 46.63 13.59
C THR A 594 1.88 45.56 13.12
N SER A 595 1.12 45.81 12.06
CA SER A 595 0.24 44.79 11.47
C SER A 595 0.97 43.63 10.80
N LEU A 596 2.12 43.88 10.18
CA LEU A 596 2.99 42.81 9.68
C LEU A 596 3.52 41.93 10.82
N ARG A 597 3.81 42.52 11.98
CA ARG A 597 4.36 41.84 13.16
C ARG A 597 3.31 41.04 13.92
N GLU A 598 2.05 41.47 13.93
CA GLU A 598 0.99 40.89 14.75
C GLU A 598 0.92 39.36 14.57
N LYS A 599 1.10 38.64 15.68
CA LYS A 599 0.88 37.20 15.75
C LYS A 599 -0.61 36.94 15.94
N TYR A 600 -1.14 35.92 15.29
CA TYR A 600 -2.54 35.52 15.44
C TYR A 600 -2.50 34.28 16.28
N ASN A 601 -2.95 34.40 17.53
CA ASN A 601 -3.07 33.27 18.41
C ASN A 601 -4.32 32.50 17.95
N SER A 602 -4.14 31.53 17.05
CA SER A 602 -5.20 30.65 16.56
C SER A 602 -5.73 29.67 17.62
N ALA A 603 -5.39 29.87 18.90
CA ALA A 603 -5.83 29.06 20.03
C ALA A 603 -7.36 28.95 20.17
N GLN A 604 -8.14 29.72 19.40
CA GLN A 604 -9.60 29.62 19.36
C GLN A 604 -10.19 28.82 18.18
N ASN A 605 -9.45 28.45 17.13
CA ASN A 605 -10.04 27.75 15.98
C ASN A 605 -9.16 26.60 15.43
N ASN A 606 -9.64 25.37 15.67
CA ASN A 606 -9.33 24.08 15.05
C ASN A 606 -7.94 23.43 15.24
N ASN A 607 -7.99 22.21 15.79
CA ASN A 607 -6.89 21.36 16.27
C ASN A 607 -5.92 20.80 15.19
N ALA A 608 -6.06 21.14 13.91
CA ALA A 608 -5.26 20.52 12.84
C ALA A 608 -3.98 21.31 12.45
N GLU A 609 -3.93 22.62 12.74
CA GLU A 609 -2.76 23.48 12.46
C GLU A 609 -1.92 23.80 13.71
N GLN A 610 -2.20 23.13 14.83
CA GLN A 610 -1.50 23.34 16.09
C GLN A 610 0.01 23.12 15.89
N GLY A 611 0.75 24.23 15.97
CA GLY A 611 2.21 24.23 15.93
C GLY A 611 2.84 24.80 14.66
N ARG A 612 2.14 25.53 13.79
CA ARG A 612 2.80 26.36 12.75
C ARG A 612 2.56 27.84 12.99
N ASN A 613 3.64 28.62 13.03
CA ASN A 613 3.59 30.06 13.21
C ASN A 613 3.05 30.73 11.93
N THR A 614 1.89 31.39 12.02
CA THR A 614 1.28 32.11 10.89
C THR A 614 1.55 33.62 10.99
N THR A 615 1.91 34.26 9.88
CA THR A 615 2.16 35.72 9.77
C THR A 615 1.44 36.28 8.56
N ALA A 616 1.37 37.61 8.41
CA ALA A 616 0.74 38.21 7.23
C ALA A 616 1.41 37.70 5.94
N ILE A 617 2.74 37.65 5.95
CA ILE A 617 3.56 37.07 4.88
C ILE A 617 4.23 35.79 5.36
N GLY A 618 4.22 34.74 4.54
CA GLY A 618 4.92 33.51 4.84
C GLY A 618 6.43 33.71 4.86
N SER A 619 7.17 32.79 5.48
CA SER A 619 8.63 32.83 5.44
C SER A 619 9.20 32.66 4.02
N ASN A 620 8.40 32.21 3.05
CA ASN A 620 8.74 32.19 1.63
C ASN A 620 8.72 33.60 0.97
N GLY A 621 8.30 34.64 1.70
CA GLY A 621 8.19 36.00 1.18
C GLY A 621 7.02 36.22 0.24
N ARG A 622 6.00 35.35 0.27
CA ARG A 622 4.79 35.47 -0.53
C ARG A 622 3.57 35.79 0.33
N PRO A 623 2.77 36.81 -0.03
CA PRO A 623 1.48 37.06 0.59
C PRO A 623 0.45 35.99 0.17
N PRO A 624 -0.66 35.87 0.91
CA PRO A 624 -1.87 35.21 0.42
C PRO A 624 -2.37 35.86 -0.88
N ASP A 625 -3.01 35.08 -1.74
CA ASP A 625 -3.56 35.49 -3.05
C ASP A 625 -2.53 36.04 -4.05
N ASP A 626 -1.23 35.80 -3.82
CA ASP A 626 -0.12 36.25 -4.69
C ASP A 626 -0.11 37.77 -4.99
N ASP A 627 -0.60 38.62 -4.06
CA ASP A 627 -0.53 40.10 -4.13
C ASP A 627 0.90 40.66 -3.95
N MET A 628 1.79 40.25 -4.84
CA MET A 628 3.22 40.57 -4.82
C MET A 628 3.48 42.05 -5.10
N ASP A 629 2.60 42.72 -5.85
CA ASP A 629 2.77 44.12 -6.24
C ASP A 629 2.66 45.07 -5.05
N THR A 630 1.65 44.88 -4.18
CA THR A 630 1.51 45.67 -2.96
C THR A 630 2.70 45.45 -2.04
N LEU A 631 3.11 44.19 -1.86
CA LEU A 631 4.26 43.83 -1.03
C LEU A 631 5.56 44.47 -1.54
N ARG A 632 5.80 44.41 -2.85
CA ARG A 632 6.97 45.00 -3.51
C ARG A 632 7.01 46.51 -3.31
N LYS A 633 5.89 47.22 -3.53
CA LYS A 633 5.81 48.69 -3.33
C LYS A 633 6.15 49.10 -1.89
N ILE A 634 5.70 48.33 -0.89
CA ILE A 634 6.05 48.59 0.53
C ILE A 634 7.57 48.48 0.73
N VAL A 635 8.19 47.41 0.20
CA VAL A 635 9.62 47.16 0.35
C VAL A 635 10.46 48.20 -0.40
N ASP A 636 10.11 48.51 -1.64
CA ASP A 636 10.83 49.49 -2.47
C ASP A 636 10.76 50.89 -1.85
N GLY A 637 9.60 51.27 -1.30
CA GLY A 637 9.48 52.52 -0.57
C GLY A 637 10.33 52.55 0.72
N CYS A 638 10.39 51.45 1.46
CA CYS A 638 11.27 51.34 2.64
C CYS A 638 12.76 51.40 2.25
N LEU A 639 13.17 50.75 1.17
CA LEU A 639 14.53 50.86 0.62
C LEU A 639 14.86 52.29 0.20
N THR A 640 13.91 52.98 -0.42
CA THR A 640 14.04 54.40 -0.78
C THR A 640 14.26 55.27 0.47
N VAL A 641 13.56 55.00 1.57
CA VAL A 641 13.78 55.68 2.87
C VAL A 641 15.19 55.41 3.39
N ILE A 642 15.63 54.14 3.39
CA ILE A 642 16.96 53.72 3.89
C ILE A 642 18.09 54.38 3.10
N HIS A 643 17.92 54.57 1.80
CA HIS A 643 18.93 55.17 0.93
C HIS A 643 18.96 56.70 0.93
N ARG A 644 18.08 57.39 1.69
CA ARG A 644 18.12 58.85 1.76
C ARG A 644 19.40 59.33 2.42
N PRO A 645 20.04 60.38 1.88
CA PRO A 645 21.10 61.06 2.60
C PRO A 645 20.53 61.65 3.90
N ASN A 646 21.27 61.51 5.00
CA ASN A 646 20.92 62.04 6.33
C ASN A 646 19.56 61.55 6.88
N VAL A 647 19.13 60.33 6.52
CA VAL A 647 17.94 59.72 7.13
C VAL A 647 18.14 59.58 8.64
N ASP A 648 17.14 59.99 9.41
CA ASP A 648 17.11 59.78 10.85
C ASP A 648 17.24 58.28 11.19
N ASN A 649 18.04 57.96 12.21
CA ASN A 649 18.34 56.57 12.56
C ASN A 649 17.08 55.80 12.99
N PHE A 650 16.16 56.45 13.70
CA PHE A 650 14.91 55.81 14.14
C PHE A 650 13.98 55.50 12.96
N LEU A 651 13.90 56.41 11.99
CA LEU A 651 13.21 56.18 10.73
C LEU A 651 13.84 55.01 9.94
N ARG A 652 15.16 54.99 9.81
CA ARG A 652 15.90 53.90 9.15
C ARG A 652 15.66 52.55 9.82
N GLU A 653 15.77 52.48 11.14
CA GLU A 653 15.53 51.27 11.92
C GLU A 653 14.09 50.77 11.75
N THR A 654 13.12 51.69 11.71
CA THR A 654 11.71 51.37 11.51
C THR A 654 11.45 50.81 10.10
N ALA A 655 12.06 51.39 9.06
CA ALA A 655 11.99 50.90 7.69
C ALA A 655 12.62 49.49 7.55
N LEU A 656 13.81 49.28 8.11
CA LEU A 656 14.47 47.97 8.12
C LEU A 656 13.62 46.91 8.84
N ARG A 657 13.04 47.23 9.99
CA ARG A 657 12.13 46.30 10.70
C ARG A 657 10.86 46.02 9.89
N CYS A 658 10.32 47.00 9.19
CA CYS A 658 9.18 46.79 8.29
C CYS A 658 9.54 45.76 7.20
N ILE A 659 10.67 45.96 6.51
CA ILE A 659 11.21 45.00 5.53
C ILE A 659 11.40 43.61 6.16
N ALA A 660 11.97 43.51 7.37
CA ALA A 660 12.17 42.22 8.02
C ALA A 660 10.86 41.44 8.21
N TYR A 661 9.75 42.11 8.55
CA TYR A 661 8.46 41.43 8.73
C TYR A 661 7.76 41.06 7.43
N THR A 662 8.14 41.64 6.29
CA THR A 662 7.64 41.18 4.98
C THR A 662 8.22 39.83 4.59
N SER A 663 9.38 39.43 5.13
CA SER A 663 10.13 38.26 4.65
C SER A 663 10.36 38.28 3.12
N PHE A 664 10.22 39.42 2.46
CA PHE A 664 10.38 39.53 1.03
C PHE A 664 11.86 39.73 0.70
N THR A 665 12.31 39.18 -0.42
CA THR A 665 13.66 39.40 -0.94
C THR A 665 13.60 40.06 -2.30
N SER A 666 14.54 40.96 -2.58
CA SER A 666 14.76 41.58 -3.89
C SER A 666 16.26 41.68 -4.16
N PRO A 667 16.69 41.76 -5.43
CA PRO A 667 18.10 41.98 -5.78
C PRO A 667 18.69 43.24 -5.11
N GLU A 668 17.96 44.35 -5.08
CA GLU A 668 18.35 45.56 -4.35
C GLU A 668 18.58 45.30 -2.85
N LEU A 669 17.66 44.58 -2.19
CA LEU A 669 17.79 44.29 -0.75
C LEU A 669 18.99 43.38 -0.48
N GLU A 670 19.18 42.34 -1.28
CA GLU A 670 20.34 41.45 -1.15
C GLU A 670 21.65 42.21 -1.42
N SER A 671 21.70 43.07 -2.44
CA SER A 671 22.84 43.94 -2.72
C SER A 671 23.15 44.90 -1.58
N PHE A 672 22.11 45.49 -0.97
CA PHE A 672 22.24 46.33 0.22
C PHE A 672 22.88 45.55 1.39
N ILE A 673 22.36 44.37 1.71
CA ILE A 673 22.90 43.53 2.79
C ILE A 673 24.31 43.06 2.47
N ASP A 674 24.58 42.66 1.23
CA ASP A 674 25.89 42.17 0.82
C ASP A 674 26.99 43.24 0.95
N LYS A 675 26.70 44.48 0.55
CA LYS A 675 27.60 45.62 0.76
C LYS A 675 27.90 45.84 2.24
N ARG A 676 26.91 45.65 3.12
CA ARG A 676 27.09 45.77 4.58
C ARG A 676 27.93 44.61 5.16
N LEU A 677 27.78 43.40 4.61
CA LEU A 677 28.59 42.23 4.99
C LEU A 677 30.06 42.39 4.61
N VAL A 678 30.35 42.90 3.41
CA VAL A 678 31.71 43.14 2.92
C VAL A 678 32.43 44.18 3.77
N THR A 679 31.72 45.25 4.17
CA THR A 679 32.27 46.32 5.02
C THR A 679 32.38 45.95 6.51
N GLY A 680 31.89 44.79 6.94
CA GLY A 680 31.93 44.37 8.34
C GLY A 680 31.02 45.17 9.29
N SER A 681 30.07 45.93 8.74
CA SER A 681 29.30 46.94 9.49
C SER A 681 27.97 46.44 10.08
N LEU A 682 27.69 45.14 9.96
CA LEU A 682 26.39 44.53 10.27
C LEU A 682 26.28 44.20 11.76
N SER A 683 25.96 45.21 12.58
CA SER A 683 25.82 45.10 14.04
C SER A 683 24.45 45.53 14.58
N ASP A 684 23.63 46.20 13.77
CA ASP A 684 22.31 46.70 14.15
C ASP A 684 21.27 45.54 14.23
N ASP A 685 20.46 45.51 15.29
CA ASP A 685 19.33 44.57 15.46
C ASP A 685 18.38 44.60 14.25
N ALA A 686 18.08 45.78 13.70
CA ALA A 686 17.18 45.89 12.57
C ALA A 686 17.76 45.27 11.30
N GLU A 687 19.05 45.46 11.02
CA GLU A 687 19.75 44.83 9.90
C GLU A 687 19.82 43.31 10.09
N LEU A 688 20.15 42.83 11.29
CA LEU A 688 20.19 41.39 11.59
C LEU A 688 18.82 40.71 11.48
N ARG A 689 17.73 41.42 11.77
CA ARG A 689 16.36 40.93 11.51
C ARG A 689 16.06 40.82 10.02
N VAL A 690 16.52 41.78 9.21
CA VAL A 690 16.39 41.68 7.75
C VAL A 690 17.18 40.47 7.25
N VAL A 691 18.40 40.26 7.74
CA VAL A 691 19.19 39.05 7.42
C VAL A 691 18.41 37.79 7.77
N GLY A 692 17.93 37.65 9.01
CA GLY A 692 17.17 36.48 9.49
C GLY A 692 15.93 36.15 8.65
N ASN A 693 15.17 37.19 8.26
CA ASN A 693 13.86 37.01 7.65
C ASN A 693 13.86 37.10 6.13
N CYS A 694 14.75 37.87 5.51
CA CYS A 694 14.68 38.24 4.09
C CYS A 694 15.78 37.63 3.23
N LEU A 695 16.94 37.29 3.78
CA LEU A 695 18.02 36.70 2.97
C LEU A 695 17.63 35.32 2.42
N ARG A 696 17.87 35.08 1.13
CA ARG A 696 17.53 33.79 0.47
C ARG A 696 18.72 33.14 -0.22
N SER A 697 19.61 33.92 -0.84
CA SER A 697 20.82 33.39 -1.48
C SER A 697 21.68 32.59 -0.48
N PRO A 698 21.89 31.28 -0.71
CA PRO A 698 22.76 30.46 0.15
C PRO A 698 24.21 30.99 0.22
N GLU A 699 24.71 31.63 -0.83
CA GLU A 699 26.04 32.24 -0.90
C GLU A 699 26.14 33.47 0.01
N THR A 700 25.10 34.32 0.00
CA THR A 700 25.08 35.51 0.87
C THR A 700 24.85 35.11 2.32
N ILE A 701 24.06 34.05 2.58
CA ILE A 701 23.95 33.45 3.92
C ILE A 701 25.30 32.93 4.40
N ALA A 702 26.07 32.24 3.55
CA ALA A 702 27.41 31.77 3.90
C ALA A 702 28.34 32.93 4.26
N ARG A 703 28.36 34.01 3.47
CA ARG A 703 29.12 35.24 3.77
C ARG A 703 28.71 35.89 5.09
N PHE A 704 27.42 35.88 5.43
CA PHE A 704 26.95 36.36 6.75
C PHE A 704 27.50 35.51 7.89
N LEU A 705 27.48 34.17 7.76
CA LEU A 705 28.01 33.28 8.78
C LEU A 705 29.54 33.39 8.91
N GLU A 706 30.26 33.58 7.80
CA GLU A 706 31.69 33.88 7.81
C GLU A 706 31.99 35.24 8.45
N ASN A 707 31.14 36.24 8.22
CA ASN A 707 31.26 37.53 8.89
C ASN A 707 31.07 37.38 10.41
N CYS A 708 30.08 36.58 10.84
CA CYS A 708 29.88 36.25 12.26
C CYS A 708 31.09 35.52 12.86
N ASP A 709 31.70 34.58 12.13
CA ASP A 709 32.90 33.86 12.58
C ASP A 709 34.13 34.77 12.66
N ARG A 710 34.30 35.70 11.71
CA ARG A 710 35.41 36.67 11.70
C ARG A 710 35.34 37.66 12.86
N HIS A 711 34.15 38.14 13.21
CA HIS A 711 33.96 39.18 14.23
C HIS A 711 33.66 38.63 15.62
N ARG A 712 33.98 37.36 15.88
CA ARG A 712 33.81 36.70 17.20
C ARG A 712 34.80 37.19 18.27
N ASN A 713 35.21 38.46 18.25
CA ASN A 713 36.11 39.02 19.25
C ASN A 713 35.58 38.81 20.68
N SER A 714 34.27 38.60 20.84
CA SER A 714 33.63 37.99 22.01
C SER A 714 33.55 36.46 21.90
N ILE A 715 33.78 35.75 23.01
CA ILE A 715 33.64 34.29 23.13
C ILE A 715 32.24 33.77 22.68
N GLU A 716 31.23 34.65 22.68
CA GLU A 716 29.84 34.38 22.32
C GLU A 716 29.31 35.29 21.20
N LEU A 717 28.36 34.76 20.42
CA LEU A 717 27.55 35.54 19.48
C LEU A 717 26.53 36.39 20.25
N ASN A 718 26.25 37.59 19.75
CA ASN A 718 25.23 38.43 20.39
C ASN A 718 23.81 37.83 20.17
N PRO A 719 22.81 38.21 20.99
CA PRO A 719 21.45 37.68 20.89
C PRO A 719 20.80 37.89 19.51
N HIS A 720 21.09 39.00 18.83
CA HIS A 720 20.52 39.35 17.54
C HIS A 720 21.11 38.50 16.40
N GLN A 721 22.41 38.23 16.42
CA GLN A 721 23.07 37.29 15.51
C GLN A 721 22.53 35.88 15.70
N THR A 722 22.41 35.44 16.96
CA THR A 722 21.85 34.12 17.29
C THR A 722 20.43 33.99 16.77
N ARG A 723 19.61 35.03 16.91
CA ARG A 723 18.26 35.08 16.33
C ARG A 723 18.28 34.99 14.80
N ALA A 724 19.13 35.77 14.13
CA ALA A 724 19.22 35.77 12.67
C ALA A 724 19.62 34.37 12.16
N ILE A 725 20.59 33.71 12.81
CA ILE A 725 21.01 32.34 12.49
C ILE A 725 19.84 31.35 12.66
N ALA A 726 19.11 31.42 13.78
CA ALA A 726 17.95 30.57 14.02
C ALA A 726 16.87 30.76 12.94
N GLU A 727 16.56 32.00 12.57
CA GLU A 727 15.55 32.31 11.54
C GLU A 727 16.00 31.83 10.14
N LEU A 728 17.26 32.07 9.75
CA LEU A 728 17.82 31.58 8.49
C LEU A 728 17.76 30.06 8.38
N THR A 729 18.28 29.37 9.40
CA THR A 729 18.42 27.90 9.38
C THR A 729 17.10 27.17 9.57
N SER A 730 16.12 27.78 10.24
CA SER A 730 14.78 27.19 10.42
C SER A 730 13.84 27.38 9.22
N TYR A 731 14.05 28.41 8.40
CA TYR A 731 13.16 28.75 7.29
C TYR A 731 13.71 28.41 5.90
N ARG A 732 15.01 28.09 5.76
CA ARG A 732 15.66 27.85 4.46
C ARG A 732 16.30 26.48 4.42
N ALA A 733 15.92 25.65 3.43
CA ALA A 733 16.52 24.33 3.23
C ALA A 733 18.03 24.42 2.98
N GLU A 734 18.44 25.38 2.16
CA GLU A 734 19.80 25.50 1.61
C GLU A 734 20.71 26.46 2.39
N ALA A 735 20.27 27.02 3.54
CA ALA A 735 21.02 28.05 4.27
C ALA A 735 22.47 27.65 4.60
N LEU A 736 22.72 26.36 4.84
CA LEU A 736 24.01 25.86 5.29
C LEU A 736 24.80 25.16 4.18
N ARG A 737 24.35 25.22 2.91
CA ARG A 737 24.96 24.47 1.81
C ARG A 737 26.40 24.89 1.49
N TYR A 738 26.63 26.19 1.34
CA TYR A 738 27.93 26.75 0.98
C TYR A 738 28.77 27.22 2.18
N VAL A 739 28.32 26.96 3.40
CA VAL A 739 29.09 27.28 4.61
C VAL A 739 30.23 26.27 4.73
N SER A 740 31.47 26.76 4.84
CA SER A 740 32.63 25.90 5.06
C SER A 740 32.48 25.09 6.35
N GLU A 741 33.07 23.89 6.39
CA GLU A 741 33.04 23.02 7.57
C GLU A 741 33.62 23.73 8.81
N THR A 742 34.73 24.46 8.63
CA THR A 742 35.37 25.26 9.68
C THR A 742 34.45 26.34 10.23
N THR A 743 33.82 27.13 9.34
CA THR A 743 32.90 28.20 9.74
C THR A 743 31.66 27.61 10.43
N ALA A 744 31.05 26.56 9.87
CA ALA A 744 29.89 25.91 10.46
C ALA A 744 30.20 25.37 11.87
N SER A 745 31.37 24.74 12.04
CA SER A 745 31.82 24.21 13.33
C SER A 745 32.08 25.31 14.35
N ASN A 746 32.71 26.41 13.93
CA ASN A 746 32.95 27.56 14.80
C ASN A 746 31.65 28.22 15.24
N ILE A 747 30.73 28.47 14.31
CA ILE A 747 29.41 29.02 14.62
C ILE A 747 28.64 28.08 15.56
N PHE A 748 28.67 26.77 15.32
CA PHE A 748 28.03 25.78 16.21
C PHE A 748 28.59 25.83 17.63
N ARG A 749 29.91 25.92 17.79
CA ARG A 749 30.55 26.08 19.11
C ARG A 749 30.13 27.38 19.78
N SER A 750 30.06 28.49 19.04
CA SER A 750 29.65 29.79 19.60
C SER A 750 28.18 29.80 20.04
N VAL A 751 27.25 29.25 19.25
CA VAL A 751 25.84 29.15 19.66
C VAL A 751 25.65 28.15 20.80
N THR A 752 26.49 27.11 20.88
CA THR A 752 26.51 26.15 21.98
C THR A 752 26.94 26.82 23.28
N ARG A 753 28.03 27.59 23.28
CA ARG A 753 28.46 28.37 24.45
C ARG A 753 27.40 29.39 24.89
N ALA A 754 26.79 30.09 23.94
CA ALA A 754 25.68 31.00 24.26
C ALA A 754 24.51 30.23 24.91
N PHE A 755 24.15 29.05 24.39
CA PHE A 755 23.11 28.20 24.97
C PHE A 755 23.47 27.74 26.40
N GLU A 756 24.72 27.32 26.63
CA GLU A 756 25.26 26.93 27.94
C GLU A 756 25.18 28.09 28.96
N ASN A 757 25.55 29.30 28.55
CA ASN A 757 25.63 30.50 29.41
C ASN A 757 24.28 31.19 29.64
N SER A 758 23.21 30.64 29.06
CA SER A 758 21.86 31.16 29.29
C SER A 758 21.37 30.81 30.70
N ASN A 759 21.13 31.85 31.49
CA ASN A 759 20.59 31.77 32.85
C ASN A 759 19.06 31.97 32.90
N SER A 760 18.47 32.62 31.89
CA SER A 760 17.02 32.84 31.80
C SER A 760 16.35 31.78 30.93
N TYR A 761 15.89 30.70 31.55
CA TYR A 761 15.18 29.62 30.87
C TYR A 761 13.76 30.04 30.50
N GLY A 762 13.37 29.83 29.24
CA GLY A 762 12.05 30.23 28.72
C GLY A 762 11.98 31.65 28.13
N GLY A 763 13.02 32.46 28.27
CA GLY A 763 13.12 33.76 27.60
C GLY A 763 13.24 33.66 26.07
N ILE A 764 12.96 34.77 25.38
CA ILE A 764 13.10 34.87 23.91
C ILE A 764 14.53 34.57 23.46
N ASP A 765 15.53 35.00 24.24
CA ASP A 765 16.93 34.76 23.95
C ASP A 765 17.29 33.26 24.05
N PHE A 766 16.92 32.59 25.15
CA PHE A 766 17.09 31.15 25.32
C PHE A 766 16.40 30.34 24.20
N ARG A 767 15.20 30.79 23.77
CA ARG A 767 14.51 30.26 22.60
C ARG A 767 15.38 30.28 21.35
N TYR A 768 15.94 31.45 20.99
CA TYR A 768 16.71 31.56 19.76
C TYR A 768 18.05 30.86 19.84
N ARG A 769 18.70 30.80 21.01
CA ARG A 769 19.90 29.99 21.24
C ARG A 769 19.62 28.50 21.05
N THR A 770 18.52 28.00 21.65
CA THR A 770 18.07 26.61 21.49
C THR A 770 17.76 26.29 20.02
N MET A 771 17.00 27.17 19.34
CA MET A 771 16.68 27.00 17.92
C MET A 771 17.94 27.02 17.04
N SER A 772 18.90 27.91 17.32
CA SER A 772 20.18 27.94 16.58
C SER A 772 20.95 26.65 16.72
N VAL A 773 21.07 26.09 17.94
CA VAL A 773 21.71 24.78 18.12
C VAL A 773 20.96 23.70 17.33
N ALA A 774 19.63 23.63 17.46
CA ALA A 774 18.82 22.62 16.80
C ALA A 774 18.90 22.70 15.26
N PHE A 775 18.76 23.89 14.70
CA PHE A 775 18.70 24.09 13.25
C PHE A 775 20.07 24.18 12.57
N MET A 776 21.14 24.49 13.30
CA MET A 776 22.50 24.30 12.78
C MET A 776 22.80 22.82 12.48
N LEU A 777 22.14 21.87 13.16
CA LEU A 777 22.25 20.44 12.81
C LEU A 777 21.77 20.14 11.38
N ARG A 778 21.00 21.03 10.74
CA ARG A 778 20.66 20.88 9.31
C ARG A 778 21.88 20.94 8.40
N ARG A 779 23.06 21.36 8.87
CA ARG A 779 24.31 21.17 8.11
C ARG A 779 24.58 19.68 7.82
N ARG A 780 24.06 18.75 8.64
CA ARG A 780 24.15 17.29 8.43
C ARG A 780 23.54 16.80 7.12
N ILE A 781 22.68 17.61 6.51
CA ILE A 781 22.10 17.36 5.20
C ILE A 781 23.16 17.40 4.10
N PHE A 782 24.16 18.28 4.26
CA PHE A 782 25.23 18.51 3.30
C PHE A 782 26.55 17.85 3.72
N ASP A 783 26.72 17.61 5.02
CA ASP A 783 27.86 16.96 5.63
C ASP A 783 27.39 16.09 6.80
N GLU A 784 27.10 14.81 6.54
CA GLU A 784 26.57 13.89 7.56
C GLU A 784 27.46 13.80 8.80
N SER A 785 28.76 14.07 8.68
CA SER A 785 29.70 14.00 9.81
C SER A 785 29.60 15.21 10.75
N PHE A 786 28.90 16.28 10.34
CA PHE A 786 28.77 17.50 11.12
C PHE A 786 28.17 17.25 12.52
N VAL A 787 28.95 17.60 13.55
CA VAL A 787 28.65 17.36 14.96
C VAL A 787 28.35 15.88 15.23
N PRO A 788 29.38 15.02 15.32
CA PRO A 788 29.22 13.65 15.79
C PRO A 788 28.50 13.60 17.14
N ASN A 789 27.70 12.56 17.38
CA ASN A 789 26.86 12.43 18.59
C ASN A 789 27.68 12.29 19.89
N ASP A 790 28.96 11.94 19.76
CA ASP A 790 29.98 11.78 20.80
C ASP A 790 31.02 12.91 20.82
N SER A 791 30.90 13.92 19.95
CA SER A 791 31.79 15.07 19.98
C SER A 791 31.60 15.89 21.25
N ASP A 792 32.66 16.56 21.73
CA ASP A 792 32.59 17.42 22.93
C ASP A 792 31.44 18.44 22.87
N ALA A 793 31.19 19.02 21.69
CA ALA A 793 30.09 19.97 21.51
C ALA A 793 28.71 19.30 21.66
N ALA A 794 28.53 18.10 21.12
CA ALA A 794 27.29 17.33 21.29
C ALA A 794 27.07 16.92 22.75
N ILE A 795 28.13 16.49 23.44
CA ILE A 795 28.09 16.12 24.86
C ILE A 795 27.64 17.31 25.70
N ARG A 796 28.28 18.49 25.56
CA ARG A 796 27.91 19.66 26.35
C ARG A 796 26.48 20.16 26.09
N VAL A 797 25.99 20.12 24.84
CA VAL A 797 24.58 20.43 24.54
C VAL A 797 23.64 19.48 25.30
N LYS A 798 23.94 18.18 25.30
CA LYS A 798 23.15 17.18 26.02
C LYS A 798 23.19 17.40 27.53
N GLU A 799 24.37 17.64 28.11
CA GLU A 799 24.54 17.95 29.54
C GLU A 799 23.74 19.18 29.95
N LYS A 800 23.80 20.26 29.16
CA LYS A 800 22.99 21.46 29.42
C LYS A 800 21.49 21.16 29.35
N CYS A 801 21.04 20.36 28.38
CA CYS A 801 19.64 19.96 28.28
C CYS A 801 19.19 19.10 29.48
N ILE A 802 20.02 18.16 29.93
CA ILE A 802 19.78 17.34 31.13
C ILE A 802 19.73 18.24 32.37
N HIS A 803 20.67 19.16 32.53
CA HIS A 803 20.65 20.14 33.62
C HIS A 803 19.36 20.98 33.63
N VAL A 804 18.86 21.42 32.46
CA VAL A 804 17.58 22.12 32.37
C VAL A 804 16.42 21.22 32.78
N LEU A 805 16.39 19.96 32.31
CA LEU A 805 15.34 18.99 32.67
C LEU A 805 15.32 18.71 34.17
N ASP A 806 16.49 18.48 34.78
CA ASP A 806 16.64 18.23 36.21
C ASP A 806 16.25 19.46 37.03
N GLY A 807 16.64 20.66 36.57
CA GLY A 807 16.24 21.91 37.21
C GLY A 807 14.74 22.16 37.16
N ILE A 808 14.05 21.79 36.07
CA ILE A 808 12.58 21.85 35.98
C ILE A 808 11.94 20.82 36.91
N HIS A 809 12.42 19.56 36.88
CA HIS A 809 11.90 18.48 37.72
C HIS A 809 12.06 18.80 39.22
N SER A 810 13.20 19.38 39.60
CA SER A 810 13.48 19.80 40.98
C SER A 810 12.97 21.20 41.32
N GLN A 811 12.17 21.83 40.44
CA GLN A 811 11.62 23.19 40.61
C GLN A 811 12.66 24.32 40.83
N ARG A 812 13.93 24.09 40.50
CA ARG A 812 15.01 25.11 40.53
C ARG A 812 14.93 26.07 39.35
N ILE A 813 14.33 25.63 38.25
CA ILE A 813 14.10 26.43 37.05
C ILE A 813 12.59 26.63 36.91
N ASN A 814 12.14 27.87 37.14
CA ASN A 814 10.76 28.24 36.87
C ASN A 814 10.59 28.47 35.36
N VAL A 815 9.83 27.61 34.69
CA VAL A 815 9.48 27.80 33.28
C VAL A 815 8.49 28.96 33.22
N MET A 816 8.91 30.13 32.71
CA MET A 816 7.99 31.24 32.52
C MET A 816 6.76 30.76 31.75
N GLY A 817 5.58 30.90 32.35
CA GLY A 817 4.32 30.41 31.80
C GLY A 817 4.17 30.81 30.33
N GLY A 818 4.00 29.82 29.46
CA GLY A 818 3.99 30.01 28.02
C GLY A 818 3.55 28.74 27.30
N SER A 819 3.25 28.87 26.02
CA SER A 819 2.70 27.80 25.18
C SER A 819 3.69 26.69 24.82
N VAL A 820 4.97 26.80 25.23
CA VAL A 820 6.04 25.86 24.84
C VAL A 820 6.30 24.85 25.96
N ASN A 821 6.14 23.56 25.65
CA ASN A 821 6.53 22.46 26.53
C ASN A 821 8.07 22.32 26.54
N LEU A 822 8.73 23.11 27.39
CA LEU A 822 10.19 23.16 27.48
C LEU A 822 10.83 21.77 27.73
N PRO A 823 10.32 20.91 28.65
CA PRO A 823 10.83 19.55 28.81
C PRO A 823 10.79 18.71 27.52
N ALA A 824 9.68 18.75 26.78
CA ALA A 824 9.55 18.00 25.53
C ALA A 824 10.61 18.43 24.51
N VAL A 825 10.91 19.73 24.44
CA VAL A 825 11.90 20.23 23.50
C VAL A 825 13.31 19.83 23.90
N MET A 826 13.70 19.97 25.16
CA MET A 826 15.06 19.59 25.58
C MET A 826 15.32 18.11 25.27
N ARG A 827 14.33 17.23 25.52
CA ARG A 827 14.39 15.82 25.11
C ARG A 827 14.48 15.66 23.60
N GLN A 828 13.73 16.44 22.83
CA GLN A 828 13.78 16.37 21.37
C GLN A 828 15.13 16.85 20.81
N LEU A 829 15.74 17.90 21.40
CA LEU A 829 17.06 18.38 21.02
C LEU A 829 18.12 17.31 21.27
N ILE A 830 18.09 16.64 22.44
CA ILE A 830 18.95 15.48 22.72
C ILE A 830 18.75 14.40 21.64
N LYS A 831 17.50 14.06 21.31
CA LYS A 831 17.21 13.07 20.26
C LYS A 831 17.77 13.49 18.90
N TYR A 832 17.69 14.76 18.49
CA TYR A 832 18.31 15.22 17.24
C TYR A 832 19.83 15.18 17.28
N ILE A 833 20.46 15.55 18.41
CA ILE A 833 21.91 15.39 18.59
C ILE A 833 22.32 13.92 18.37
N ASP A 834 21.55 12.99 18.93
CA ASP A 834 21.74 11.54 18.82
C ASP A 834 21.21 10.91 17.52
N ARG A 835 20.72 11.70 16.55
CA ARG A 835 20.14 11.23 15.26
C ARG A 835 18.89 10.36 15.41
N LYS A 836 18.20 10.48 16.55
CA LYS A 836 16.93 9.80 16.89
C LYS A 836 15.74 10.77 16.91
N GLY A 837 15.95 12.02 16.49
CA GLY A 837 14.91 13.06 16.46
C GLY A 837 13.84 12.73 15.43
N ARG A 838 12.58 13.02 15.77
CA ARG A 838 11.39 12.72 14.94
C ARG A 838 10.53 13.97 14.81
N GLY A 839 9.81 14.09 13.70
CA GLY A 839 8.86 15.18 13.44
C GLY A 839 9.49 16.58 13.29
N PRO A 840 8.68 17.65 13.46
CA PRO A 840 9.15 19.03 13.57
C PRO A 840 9.64 19.38 14.97
N PHE A 841 10.57 20.33 15.08
CA PHE A 841 11.08 20.80 16.38
C PHE A 841 9.97 21.52 17.18
N LEU A 842 9.70 21.07 18.41
CA LEU A 842 8.54 21.42 19.25
C LEU A 842 8.59 22.84 19.86
N TRP A 843 9.22 23.79 19.19
CA TRP A 843 9.31 25.19 19.63
C TRP A 843 8.30 26.13 18.96
N SER A 844 7.44 25.55 18.12
CA SER A 844 6.30 26.20 17.52
C SER A 844 5.04 25.81 18.29
N ALA A 845 4.63 26.69 19.19
CA ALA A 845 3.28 26.72 19.72
C ALA A 845 2.58 27.96 19.20
#